data_AF-A0A2A4TR84-F1
#
_entry.id   AF-A0A2A4TR84-F1
#
_cell.length_a   1.000
_cell.length_b   1.000
_cell.length_c   1.000
_cell.angle_alpha   90.00
_cell.angle_beta   90.00
_cell.angle_gamma   90.00
#
_symmetry.space_group_name_H-M   'P 1'
#
loop_
_entity.id
_entity.type
_entity.pdbx_description
1 polymer ?
#
loop_
_entity_poly.entity_id
_entity_poly.type
_entity_poly.pdbx_seq_one_letter_code
_entity_poly.pdbx_strand_id
1 'polypeptide(L)'
;SHIAYRDNTTGKLHLASAAAPGAWGSTVLDTGNMDLPAIALDGDGRQHIAYIDVTLGDLKYASYNGVAWSTQTVDSLGAVFGRPGIVVTGAGEVVVSYRGANGELKTASWASGVSGAIGGNSFGRGRAPRNFDGNAISSVSVQWTWLDNSANELGYRLYGSEISTGPYTLIAGTDTIASVSGKGTSASFVESGLTVGTTYFRYIAAVNTGGVSVSSISSEFPFSTTDVTPPTITVNQGGDLKWRRVNDGIYDVDFLDIGGAGLDQVEVKASTVAGGAGPDLIGFTDALVGIGSDTFTTDWALPAAVFDAMLDGATNFVTIRAFDSLLNTTTTVDAFFVLKDTTGPTFVDNQAGDNTIRPASGTFYDVDALDAASGLVRFQYSASLNAATADASLLGWTDIDSFSSSAAFTTDWEVSFAGLSSGSTNFISVRAWDQAGTTTTVQDVFSVLKDVDGPTIAILEPGSSHHSALAILSGTSADASGLQGVEVSIQTNAPTGLYWSGAAFDTVGQVWLAVTGTDTWSLTPAIPWTDGGSYQVVARSSDSVGNLSVTYATAAFVFDASSPTAGIVFPADGSTINSLPWISGTADDNGGSGVGINQIRLRRISDGLYWNFFADVWGATAVSTSIAGAASWTVAPSELLRSELVTGSSYYAEVKAVDTAVPALSGEFSAASSTFTFSDPGPPAAITNLTSVFTEEPGDIDLTWSAPGDDGSVGIIRLGTYRIQYTTQATGVTFATVAAQVQITTANIVPGFRAGHTIQNLIPGGTYYIHMWTDDGEGNWSPLSNRATVVATPVPFSQVKGHVMKVSSEGIAAVLLEAYDENGFFITSAFTEADGSGTYTLDGIPAGGNYQIIASWTADDLTSSVWVDGVLTGTVGVDFFLQLNYTLSTLTGTLGAVAASGNATQGFMLAAQQNQFKESTIELFQNNRKVVTTGVNPVGRWSIGDLLPGKYQVRAFNGFEYTQMQDVQLLEGEIQDITFVFDPLPEDEVFAFPNPSRDRTTIRFTTTLPGLEAQIRIFDIAGNLVREITGSEMTSPSAALYHAVWDLKNRNGESAASGVYLFVVKVKGSNGQAGKVIKKLAVVK
;
A
#
# COMPACT_ATOMS: atom_id res chain seq x y z
N SER A 1 -67.14 63.28 58.22
CA SER A 1 -67.61 62.21 59.12
C SER A 1 -67.46 62.64 60.56
N HIS A 2 -68.37 62.23 61.45
CA HIS A 2 -68.40 62.61 62.86
C HIS A 2 -68.53 61.38 63.75
N ILE A 3 -67.77 61.31 64.83
CA ILE A 3 -67.83 60.22 65.81
C ILE A 3 -67.82 60.82 67.21
N ALA A 4 -68.87 60.54 68.00
CA ALA A 4 -68.90 60.84 69.43
C ALA A 4 -68.46 59.59 70.20
N TYR A 5 -67.49 59.73 71.10
CA TYR A 5 -66.94 58.61 71.86
C TYR A 5 -66.51 59.04 73.26
N ARG A 6 -66.58 58.10 74.20
CA ARG A 6 -66.04 58.26 75.56
C ARG A 6 -64.56 57.92 75.56
N ASP A 7 -63.75 58.78 76.16
CA ASP A 7 -62.38 58.43 76.54
C ASP A 7 -62.44 57.58 77.83
N ASN A 8 -62.10 56.30 77.72
CA ASN A 8 -62.19 55.37 78.84
C ASN A 8 -61.20 55.67 79.97
N THR A 9 -60.13 56.41 79.72
CA THR A 9 -59.13 56.75 80.73
C THR A 9 -59.57 57.94 81.58
N THR A 10 -60.22 58.94 80.97
CA THR A 10 -60.64 60.17 81.66
C THR A 10 -62.13 60.22 82.00
N GLY A 11 -62.94 59.39 81.34
CA GLY A 11 -64.40 59.40 81.45
C GLY A 11 -65.10 60.51 80.66
N LYS A 12 -64.34 61.37 79.96
CA LYS A 12 -64.86 62.54 79.24
C LYS A 12 -65.49 62.13 77.90
N LEU A 13 -66.45 62.93 77.45
CA LEU A 13 -67.07 62.77 76.14
C LEU A 13 -66.34 63.62 75.11
N HIS A 14 -65.93 63.00 74.00
CA HIS A 14 -65.25 63.65 72.88
C HIS A 14 -66.08 63.55 71.60
N LEU A 15 -65.93 64.56 70.74
CA LEU A 15 -66.35 64.51 69.34
C LEU A 15 -65.11 64.58 68.45
N ALA A 16 -64.97 63.63 67.54
CA ALA A 16 -64.00 63.70 66.44
C ALA A 16 -64.70 63.96 65.11
N SER A 17 -64.09 64.82 64.29
CA SER A 17 -64.51 65.10 62.93
C SER A 17 -63.34 64.95 61.95
N ALA A 18 -63.63 64.40 60.77
CA ALA A 18 -62.66 64.31 59.68
C ALA A 18 -62.83 65.51 58.74
N ALA A 19 -61.82 66.38 58.67
CA ALA A 19 -61.81 67.53 57.76
C ALA A 19 -61.36 67.14 56.33
N ALA A 20 -60.61 66.04 56.20
CA ALA A 20 -60.23 65.39 54.95
C ALA A 20 -60.07 63.87 55.20
N PRO A 21 -60.09 63.00 54.17
CA PRO A 21 -59.87 61.56 54.34
C PRO A 21 -58.54 61.29 55.06
N GLY A 22 -58.58 60.64 56.21
CA GLY A 22 -57.39 60.27 57.00
C GLY A 22 -56.92 61.30 58.04
N ALA A 23 -57.48 62.51 58.10
CA ALA A 23 -57.13 63.52 59.10
C ALA A 23 -58.30 63.79 60.06
N TRP A 24 -58.23 63.21 61.28
CA TRP A 24 -59.23 63.40 62.33
C TRP A 24 -58.74 64.38 63.39
N GLY A 25 -59.56 65.39 63.69
CA GLY A 25 -59.39 66.25 64.86
C GLY A 25 -60.44 65.90 65.92
N SER A 26 -60.10 65.94 67.21
CA SER A 26 -61.06 65.70 68.30
C SER A 26 -61.10 66.84 69.31
N THR A 27 -62.29 67.07 69.88
CA THR A 27 -62.55 68.09 70.92
C THR A 27 -63.30 67.46 72.09
N VAL A 28 -62.97 67.86 73.32
CA VAL A 28 -63.73 67.48 74.51
C VAL A 28 -65.07 68.23 74.50
N LEU A 29 -66.17 67.50 74.60
CA LEU A 29 -67.53 68.04 74.62
C LEU A 29 -68.03 68.30 76.04
N ASP A 30 -67.81 67.33 76.93
CA ASP A 30 -68.23 67.40 78.33
C ASP A 30 -67.21 66.65 79.21
N THR A 31 -66.97 67.16 80.40
CA THR A 31 -65.84 66.77 81.27
C THR A 31 -66.21 65.86 82.44
N GLY A 32 -67.50 65.62 82.69
CA GLY A 32 -67.93 64.63 83.69
C GLY A 32 -67.75 63.18 83.21
N ASN A 33 -68.18 62.20 84.01
CA ASN A 33 -68.14 60.79 83.61
C ASN A 33 -69.32 60.47 82.69
N MET A 34 -69.12 60.70 81.39
CA MET A 34 -70.15 60.67 80.37
C MET A 34 -70.00 59.43 79.49
N ASP A 35 -71.09 58.68 79.30
CA ASP A 35 -71.05 57.45 78.53
C ASP A 35 -72.26 57.29 77.61
N LEU A 36 -72.16 56.31 76.73
CA LEU A 36 -73.20 55.88 75.82
C LEU A 36 -73.68 56.99 74.87
N PRO A 37 -72.79 57.71 74.16
CA PRO A 37 -73.23 58.77 73.27
C PRO A 37 -73.96 58.20 72.04
N ALA A 38 -75.00 58.91 71.64
CA ALA A 38 -75.66 58.77 70.35
C ALA A 38 -75.67 60.13 69.65
N ILE A 39 -75.36 60.14 68.36
CA ILE A 39 -75.23 61.36 67.55
C ILE A 39 -76.21 61.35 66.39
N ALA A 40 -76.83 62.50 66.14
CA ALA A 40 -77.56 62.81 64.92
C ALA A 40 -77.08 64.16 64.36
N LEU A 41 -77.23 64.36 63.05
CA LEU A 41 -76.97 65.64 62.41
C LEU A 41 -78.29 66.26 61.98
N ASP A 42 -78.42 67.59 62.08
CA ASP A 42 -79.55 68.31 61.50
C ASP A 42 -79.38 68.51 59.98
N GLY A 43 -80.37 69.17 59.34
CA GLY A 43 -80.36 69.45 57.91
C GLY A 43 -79.18 70.35 57.45
N ASP A 44 -78.58 71.10 58.38
CA ASP A 44 -77.40 71.95 58.14
C ASP A 44 -76.09 71.22 58.44
N GLY A 45 -76.14 69.95 58.87
CA GLY A 45 -74.98 69.12 59.21
C GLY A 45 -74.41 69.37 60.60
N ARG A 46 -75.12 70.10 61.48
CA ARG A 46 -74.70 70.38 62.86
C ARG A 46 -75.00 69.22 63.78
N GLN A 47 -74.16 69.03 64.79
CA GLN A 47 -74.16 67.83 65.62
C GLN A 47 -75.09 67.97 66.84
N HIS A 48 -75.87 66.92 67.07
CA HIS A 48 -76.77 66.75 68.21
C HIS A 48 -76.44 65.43 68.91
N ILE A 49 -76.12 65.48 70.20
CA ILE A 49 -75.58 64.33 70.93
C ILE A 49 -76.39 64.12 72.22
N ALA A 50 -76.96 62.93 72.38
CA ALA A 50 -77.55 62.47 73.65
C ALA A 50 -76.60 61.49 74.32
N TYR A 51 -76.41 61.62 75.63
CA TYR A 51 -75.47 60.83 76.41
C TYR A 51 -75.91 60.75 77.87
N ILE A 52 -75.29 59.87 78.65
CA ILE A 52 -75.65 59.66 80.06
C ILE A 52 -74.50 60.13 80.94
N ASP A 53 -74.82 60.93 81.95
CA ASP A 53 -73.92 61.17 83.07
C ASP A 53 -74.00 59.95 83.99
N VAL A 54 -72.97 59.11 83.95
CA VAL A 54 -72.96 57.84 84.67
C VAL A 54 -72.81 58.04 86.19
N THR A 55 -72.22 59.17 86.61
CA THR A 55 -72.07 59.47 88.04
C THR A 55 -73.40 59.86 88.67
N LEU A 56 -74.23 60.61 87.94
CA LEU A 56 -75.54 61.06 88.44
C LEU A 56 -76.72 60.19 87.99
N GLY A 57 -76.55 59.41 86.91
CA GLY A 57 -77.63 58.64 86.29
C GLY A 57 -78.57 59.48 85.43
N ASP A 58 -78.15 60.66 85.01
CA ASP A 58 -78.95 61.65 84.28
C ASP A 58 -78.81 61.50 82.76
N LEU A 59 -79.91 61.69 82.02
CA LEU A 59 -79.88 61.84 80.57
C LEU A 59 -79.49 63.28 80.22
N LYS A 60 -78.44 63.43 79.42
CA LYS A 60 -77.91 64.71 78.95
C LYS A 60 -78.06 64.85 77.44
N TYR A 61 -78.15 66.09 77.00
CA TYR A 61 -78.21 66.44 75.59
C TYR A 61 -77.32 67.66 75.30
N ALA A 62 -76.52 67.55 74.25
CA ALA A 62 -75.66 68.59 73.73
C ALA A 62 -75.97 68.90 72.27
N SER A 63 -75.98 70.18 71.90
CA SER A 63 -76.12 70.62 70.51
C SER A 63 -75.05 71.64 70.13
N TYR A 64 -74.62 71.56 68.87
CA TYR A 64 -73.72 72.53 68.25
C TYR A 64 -74.51 73.46 67.35
N ASN A 65 -74.41 74.76 67.55
CA ASN A 65 -75.10 75.75 66.71
C ASN A 65 -74.25 76.21 65.51
N GLY A 66 -73.08 75.59 65.28
CA GLY A 66 -72.10 76.01 64.28
C GLY A 66 -70.96 76.89 64.84
N VAL A 67 -71.09 77.41 66.07
CA VAL A 67 -70.07 78.25 66.72
C VAL A 67 -69.69 77.68 68.10
N ALA A 68 -70.67 77.31 68.92
CA ALA A 68 -70.46 76.83 70.29
C ALA A 68 -71.38 75.65 70.64
N TRP A 69 -70.98 74.90 71.66
CA TRP A 69 -71.76 73.81 72.24
C TRP A 69 -72.65 74.32 73.37
N SER A 70 -73.86 73.77 73.47
CA SER A 70 -74.77 73.93 74.59
C SER A 70 -75.12 72.56 75.16
N THR A 71 -75.01 72.38 76.48
CA THR A 71 -75.35 71.12 77.17
C THR A 71 -76.45 71.33 78.21
N GLN A 72 -77.32 70.34 78.40
CA GLN A 72 -78.39 70.38 79.40
C GLN A 72 -78.84 68.98 79.86
N THR A 73 -79.44 68.91 81.05
CA THR A 73 -80.10 67.70 81.56
C THR A 73 -81.51 67.59 80.98
N VAL A 74 -81.81 66.45 80.38
CA VAL A 74 -83.12 66.12 79.78
C VAL A 74 -84.02 65.40 80.79
N ASP A 75 -83.46 64.50 81.59
CA ASP A 75 -84.17 63.77 82.66
C ASP A 75 -83.18 63.43 83.78
N SER A 76 -83.56 63.68 85.04
CA SER A 76 -82.68 63.67 86.22
C SER A 76 -83.10 62.72 87.35
N LEU A 77 -83.71 61.58 87.01
CA LEU A 77 -84.33 60.66 88.00
C LEU A 77 -83.38 59.58 88.56
N GLY A 78 -82.06 59.71 88.37
CA GLY A 78 -81.05 58.97 89.13
C GLY A 78 -80.83 57.50 88.75
N ALA A 79 -81.27 57.05 87.56
CA ALA A 79 -81.00 55.70 87.06
C ALA A 79 -81.45 55.49 85.59
N VAL A 80 -80.93 56.25 84.62
CA VAL A 80 -81.14 55.92 83.19
C VAL A 80 -80.17 54.80 82.77
N PHE A 81 -80.69 53.66 82.32
CA PHE A 81 -79.88 52.48 81.97
C PHE A 81 -80.00 52.10 80.49
N GLY A 82 -78.97 52.36 79.68
CA GLY A 82 -78.86 51.91 78.29
C GLY A 82 -78.60 53.02 77.27
N ARG A 83 -78.10 52.68 76.07
CA ARG A 83 -77.75 53.69 75.05
C ARG A 83 -78.99 54.49 74.62
N PRO A 84 -79.02 55.83 74.77
CA PRO A 84 -80.06 56.63 74.18
C PRO A 84 -80.01 56.52 72.66
N GLY A 85 -81.16 56.68 72.02
CA GLY A 85 -81.29 56.93 70.59
C GLY A 85 -81.69 58.39 70.39
N ILE A 86 -81.11 59.07 69.40
CA ILE A 86 -81.45 60.44 69.05
C ILE A 86 -81.78 60.53 67.57
N VAL A 87 -82.80 61.31 67.23
CA VAL A 87 -83.13 61.69 65.86
C VAL A 87 -83.48 63.18 65.81
N VAL A 88 -83.07 63.84 64.74
CA VAL A 88 -83.55 65.17 64.36
C VAL A 88 -84.57 64.98 63.24
N THR A 89 -85.81 65.44 63.44
CA THR A 89 -86.85 65.32 62.41
C THR A 89 -86.58 66.30 61.27
N GLY A 90 -87.26 66.11 60.13
CA GLY A 90 -87.15 67.04 58.99
C GLY A 90 -87.60 68.47 59.30
N ALA A 91 -88.27 68.72 60.43
CA ALA A 91 -88.65 70.06 60.91
C ALA A 91 -87.61 70.68 61.87
N GLY A 92 -86.51 69.98 62.18
CA GLY A 92 -85.48 70.43 63.12
C GLY A 92 -85.77 70.09 64.60
N GLU A 93 -86.80 69.28 64.89
CA GLU A 93 -87.12 68.88 66.26
C GLU A 93 -86.25 67.72 66.72
N VAL A 94 -85.78 67.77 67.96
CA VAL A 94 -84.95 66.71 68.55
C VAL A 94 -85.79 65.80 69.43
N VAL A 95 -85.72 64.50 69.13
CA VAL A 95 -86.37 63.45 69.91
C VAL A 95 -85.32 62.47 70.41
N VAL A 96 -85.32 62.21 71.72
CA VAL A 96 -84.41 61.26 72.36
C VAL A 96 -85.21 60.12 72.97
N SER A 97 -84.95 58.90 72.54
CA SER A 97 -85.48 57.68 73.18
C SER A 97 -84.46 57.11 74.17
N TYR A 98 -84.89 56.73 75.36
CA TYR A 98 -84.00 56.20 76.40
C TYR A 98 -84.76 55.24 77.31
N ARG A 99 -84.03 54.41 78.05
CA ARG A 99 -84.65 53.49 79.01
C ARG A 99 -84.57 54.07 80.43
N GLY A 100 -85.73 54.28 81.04
CA GLY A 100 -85.87 54.80 82.41
C GLY A 100 -85.47 53.78 83.49
N ALA A 101 -85.51 54.24 84.75
CA ALA A 101 -85.03 53.51 85.92
C ALA A 101 -85.73 52.19 86.22
N ASN A 102 -86.99 52.01 85.80
CA ASN A 102 -87.71 50.74 85.98
C ASN A 102 -87.70 49.87 84.72
N GLY A 103 -86.84 50.21 83.75
CA GLY A 103 -86.67 49.47 82.50
C GLY A 103 -87.65 49.87 81.39
N GLU A 104 -88.51 50.87 81.60
CA GLU A 104 -89.44 51.39 80.60
C GLU A 104 -88.72 52.17 79.47
N LEU A 105 -89.16 52.01 78.22
CA LEU A 105 -88.67 52.83 77.10
C LEU A 105 -89.45 54.15 77.07
N LYS A 106 -88.74 55.27 77.26
CA LYS A 106 -89.25 56.65 77.26
C LYS A 106 -88.76 57.42 76.04
N THR A 107 -89.46 58.50 75.73
CA THR A 107 -89.01 59.51 74.75
C THR A 107 -89.12 60.90 75.36
N ALA A 108 -88.15 61.76 75.04
CA ALA A 108 -88.17 63.19 75.35
C ALA A 108 -88.14 63.98 74.04
N SER A 109 -88.99 65.02 73.93
CA SER A 109 -89.08 65.91 72.77
C SER A 109 -89.41 67.35 73.20
N TRP A 110 -89.05 68.33 72.39
CA TRP A 110 -89.24 69.76 72.68
C TRP A 110 -90.65 70.26 72.27
N ALA A 111 -91.65 70.18 73.14
CA ALA A 111 -92.96 70.80 72.87
C ALA A 111 -93.78 71.16 74.13
N SER A 112 -93.38 72.23 74.84
CA SER A 112 -94.26 73.23 75.53
C SER A 112 -93.51 73.97 76.67
N GLY A 113 -93.11 75.23 76.46
CA GLY A 113 -92.66 76.12 77.57
C GLY A 113 -91.50 77.09 77.30
N VAL A 114 -90.81 77.04 76.15
CA VAL A 114 -89.77 78.01 75.75
C VAL A 114 -89.96 78.38 74.26
N SER A 115 -89.83 79.67 73.93
CA SER A 115 -90.12 80.30 72.62
C SER A 115 -89.22 79.82 71.46
N GLY A 116 -89.79 79.77 70.24
CA GLY A 116 -89.22 79.06 69.09
C GLY A 116 -88.32 79.82 68.09
N ALA A 117 -87.99 79.05 67.04
CA ALA A 117 -87.45 79.32 65.69
C ALA A 117 -86.01 79.87 65.49
N ILE A 118 -85.13 78.99 64.99
CA ILE A 118 -84.20 79.18 63.86
C ILE A 118 -84.06 77.76 63.25
N GLY A 119 -84.44 77.38 62.03
CA GLY A 119 -84.63 78.07 60.76
C GLY A 119 -83.90 77.25 59.67
N GLY A 120 -84.63 76.40 58.93
CA GLY A 120 -84.19 75.60 57.76
C GLY A 120 -85.41 74.89 57.12
N ASN A 121 -85.58 74.96 55.79
CA ASN A 121 -86.88 74.98 55.05
C ASN A 121 -87.62 73.64 54.77
N SER A 122 -88.85 73.74 54.23
CA SER A 122 -89.87 72.69 54.04
C SER A 122 -89.93 72.02 52.63
N PHE A 123 -88.84 72.01 51.85
CA PHE A 123 -88.80 71.36 50.52
C PHE A 123 -87.62 70.39 50.36
N GLY A 124 -87.66 69.23 51.03
CA GLY A 124 -86.58 68.23 51.12
C GLY A 124 -85.84 67.87 49.81
N ARG A 125 -84.59 67.40 49.95
CA ARG A 125 -83.68 67.03 48.83
C ARG A 125 -84.34 66.06 47.84
N GLY A 126 -84.12 66.28 46.53
CA GLY A 126 -84.50 65.38 45.44
C GLY A 126 -83.84 63.99 45.57
N ARG A 127 -84.35 62.98 44.86
CA ARG A 127 -83.81 61.62 44.83
C ARG A 127 -82.80 61.47 43.68
N ALA A 128 -81.72 60.73 43.94
CA ALA A 128 -80.70 60.46 42.94
C ALA A 128 -81.28 59.73 41.70
N PRO A 129 -80.86 60.10 40.47
CA PRO A 129 -81.11 59.32 39.27
C PRO A 129 -80.63 57.88 39.42
N ARG A 130 -81.32 56.93 38.77
CA ARG A 130 -80.99 55.50 38.83
C ARG A 130 -80.60 54.97 37.45
N ASN A 131 -79.90 53.84 37.42
CA ASN A 131 -79.44 53.18 36.18
C ASN A 131 -78.69 54.15 35.26
N PHE A 132 -77.81 54.98 35.84
CA PHE A 132 -76.95 55.84 35.04
C PHE A 132 -75.89 54.97 34.38
N ASP A 133 -75.84 54.96 33.05
CA ASP A 133 -74.91 54.16 32.27
C ASP A 133 -74.51 54.80 30.93
N GLY A 134 -73.35 54.43 30.42
CA GLY A 134 -72.81 54.88 29.12
C GLY A 134 -72.98 53.84 28.03
N ASN A 135 -72.97 54.28 26.77
CA ASN A 135 -72.81 53.41 25.60
C ASN A 135 -72.00 54.16 24.54
N ALA A 136 -70.86 53.62 24.12
CA ALA A 136 -70.05 54.20 23.06
C ALA A 136 -70.79 54.09 21.71
N ILE A 137 -70.96 55.23 21.02
CA ILE A 137 -71.63 55.28 19.71
C ILE A 137 -70.68 55.69 18.58
N SER A 138 -69.46 56.12 18.91
CA SER A 138 -68.32 56.25 17.99
C SER A 138 -67.01 56.28 18.80
N SER A 139 -65.87 56.35 18.13
CA SER A 139 -64.56 56.50 18.78
C SER A 139 -64.39 57.83 19.54
N VAL A 140 -65.29 58.81 19.36
CA VAL A 140 -65.20 60.14 20.01
C VAL A 140 -66.50 60.62 20.66
N SER A 141 -67.50 59.73 20.83
CA SER A 141 -68.79 60.10 21.46
C SER A 141 -69.42 58.95 22.24
N VAL A 142 -69.99 59.26 23.40
CA VAL A 142 -70.73 58.33 24.28
C VAL A 142 -72.15 58.86 24.52
N GLN A 143 -73.15 57.97 24.43
CA GLN A 143 -74.51 58.26 24.86
C GLN A 143 -74.70 57.81 26.31
N TRP A 144 -74.92 58.77 27.20
CA TRP A 144 -75.22 58.52 28.61
C TRP A 144 -76.74 58.46 28.84
N THR A 145 -77.21 57.48 29.60
CA THR A 145 -78.64 57.25 29.87
C THR A 145 -78.89 57.10 31.37
N TRP A 146 -80.06 57.53 31.86
CA TRP A 146 -80.51 57.32 33.25
C TRP A 146 -82.02 57.32 33.38
N LEU A 147 -82.53 56.83 34.51
CA LEU A 147 -83.93 56.92 34.93
C LEU A 147 -84.13 58.08 35.91
N ASP A 148 -85.11 58.95 35.61
CA ASP A 148 -85.59 59.96 36.53
C ASP A 148 -86.27 59.33 37.74
N ASN A 149 -85.85 59.71 38.94
CA ASN A 149 -86.31 59.11 40.18
C ASN A 149 -86.99 60.09 41.13
N SER A 150 -87.11 61.36 40.76
CA SER A 150 -87.87 62.31 41.56
C SER A 150 -88.86 63.13 40.74
N ALA A 151 -89.60 63.98 41.44
CA ALA A 151 -90.79 64.65 40.92
C ALA A 151 -90.72 66.17 41.11
N ASN A 152 -89.57 66.69 41.54
CA ASN A 152 -89.37 68.09 41.91
C ASN A 152 -88.04 68.67 41.42
N GLU A 153 -87.42 68.03 40.44
CA GLU A 153 -86.20 68.46 39.75
C GLU A 153 -86.47 69.61 38.79
N LEU A 154 -85.54 70.55 38.75
CA LEU A 154 -85.46 71.58 37.70
C LEU A 154 -84.71 71.07 36.46
N GLY A 155 -83.90 70.01 36.61
CA GLY A 155 -83.11 69.40 35.54
C GLY A 155 -81.95 68.55 36.07
N TYR A 156 -81.07 68.13 35.17
CA TYR A 156 -79.89 67.33 35.45
C TYR A 156 -78.58 68.01 35.03
N ARG A 157 -77.47 67.55 35.61
CA ARG A 157 -76.11 67.97 35.28
C ARG A 157 -75.18 66.78 35.22
N LEU A 158 -74.34 66.69 34.18
CA LEU A 158 -73.39 65.61 33.99
C LEU A 158 -72.01 66.05 34.46
N TYR A 159 -71.40 65.24 35.33
CA TYR A 159 -70.05 65.48 35.82
C TYR A 159 -69.13 64.35 35.38
N GLY A 160 -67.89 64.70 35.05
CA GLY A 160 -66.92 63.73 34.55
C GLY A 160 -65.49 63.93 34.99
N SER A 161 -64.76 62.82 34.91
CA SER A 161 -63.33 62.67 35.17
C SER A 161 -62.77 61.56 34.26
N GLU A 162 -61.48 61.61 33.95
CA GLU A 162 -60.73 60.51 33.29
C GLU A 162 -60.13 59.53 34.33
N ILE A 163 -60.25 59.86 35.62
CA ILE A 163 -59.80 59.06 36.75
C ILE A 163 -60.99 58.71 37.64
N SER A 164 -61.13 57.44 38.02
CA SER A 164 -62.27 56.92 38.79
C SER A 164 -62.50 57.61 40.14
N THR A 165 -61.45 58.18 40.75
CA THR A 165 -61.49 58.87 42.04
C THR A 165 -61.68 60.40 41.96
N GLY A 166 -61.73 60.97 40.74
CA GLY A 166 -61.86 62.41 40.51
C GLY A 166 -60.52 63.16 40.37
N PRO A 167 -60.52 64.50 40.28
CA PRO A 167 -61.65 65.42 40.50
C PRO A 167 -62.68 65.39 39.36
N TYR A 168 -63.97 65.35 39.73
CA TYR A 168 -65.07 65.42 38.77
C TYR A 168 -65.47 66.86 38.49
N THR A 169 -65.47 67.26 37.22
CA THR A 169 -65.87 68.60 36.76
C THR A 169 -67.16 68.54 35.96
N LEU A 170 -67.91 69.64 35.92
CA LEU A 170 -69.12 69.73 35.10
C LEU A 170 -68.75 69.64 33.62
N ILE A 171 -69.41 68.76 32.87
CA ILE A 171 -69.21 68.64 31.42
C ILE A 171 -69.87 69.84 30.73
N ALA A 172 -69.14 70.47 29.80
CA ALA A 172 -69.60 71.67 29.11
C ALA A 172 -70.94 71.45 28.40
N GLY A 173 -71.87 72.40 28.56
CA GLY A 173 -73.21 72.34 27.96
C GLY A 173 -74.24 71.46 28.71
N THR A 174 -73.90 70.98 29.90
CA THR A 174 -74.79 70.12 30.71
C THR A 174 -75.36 70.81 31.96
N ASP A 175 -75.22 72.12 32.09
CA ASP A 175 -75.75 72.93 33.19
C ASP A 175 -77.29 73.04 33.20
N THR A 176 -77.93 72.78 32.04
CA THR A 176 -79.37 72.90 31.79
C THR A 176 -80.02 71.67 31.16
N ILE A 177 -79.57 70.44 31.43
CA ILE A 177 -80.28 69.25 30.91
C ILE A 177 -81.70 69.27 31.50
N ALA A 178 -82.71 69.56 30.68
CA ALA A 178 -84.08 69.77 31.14
C ALA A 178 -84.67 68.50 31.77
N SER A 179 -85.57 68.66 32.75
CA SER A 179 -86.30 67.52 33.31
C SER A 179 -87.25 66.91 32.28
N VAL A 180 -87.35 65.59 32.28
CA VAL A 180 -88.32 64.84 31.46
C VAL A 180 -89.57 64.64 32.31
N SER A 181 -90.75 65.01 31.80
CA SER A 181 -91.99 65.01 32.58
C SER A 181 -92.40 63.60 33.05
N GLY A 182 -92.18 63.28 34.33
CA GLY A 182 -92.76 62.11 35.00
C GLY A 182 -91.73 61.19 35.64
N LYS A 183 -91.89 60.96 36.95
CA LYS A 183 -91.05 60.04 37.74
C LYS A 183 -91.06 58.63 37.13
N GLY A 184 -89.88 58.11 36.82
CA GLY A 184 -89.66 56.78 36.22
C GLY A 184 -89.41 56.78 34.72
N THR A 185 -89.27 57.94 34.07
CA THR A 185 -88.94 58.07 32.64
C THR A 185 -87.43 57.99 32.40
N SER A 186 -87.01 57.43 31.26
CA SER A 186 -85.61 57.40 30.83
C SER A 186 -85.22 58.71 30.15
N ALA A 187 -84.08 59.27 30.56
CA ALA A 187 -83.44 60.43 29.95
C ALA A 187 -82.07 60.03 29.39
N SER A 188 -81.58 60.79 28.41
CA SER A 188 -80.26 60.56 27.82
C SER A 188 -79.58 61.85 27.37
N PHE A 189 -78.25 61.81 27.28
CA PHE A 189 -77.41 62.89 26.78
C PHE A 189 -76.23 62.31 25.99
N VAL A 190 -75.96 62.85 24.80
CA VAL A 190 -74.80 62.46 23.99
C VAL A 190 -73.65 63.41 24.26
N GLU A 191 -72.56 62.89 24.81
CA GLU A 191 -71.29 63.60 24.98
C GLU A 191 -70.43 63.36 23.74
N SER A 192 -69.95 64.42 23.09
CA SER A 192 -69.16 64.36 21.86
C SER A 192 -67.85 65.14 21.98
N GLY A 193 -66.87 64.83 21.14
CA GLY A 193 -65.53 65.43 21.20
C GLY A 193 -64.60 64.79 22.23
N LEU A 194 -64.83 63.52 22.55
CA LEU A 194 -64.02 62.73 23.47
C LEU A 194 -62.73 62.24 22.79
N THR A 195 -61.68 62.04 23.57
CA THR A 195 -60.41 61.47 23.07
C THR A 195 -60.57 59.96 22.86
N VAL A 196 -60.24 59.49 21.66
CA VAL A 196 -60.27 58.06 21.30
C VAL A 196 -59.43 57.27 22.30
N GLY A 197 -59.95 56.14 22.76
CA GLY A 197 -59.17 55.22 23.59
C GLY A 197 -58.95 55.67 25.04
N THR A 198 -59.74 56.62 25.54
CA THR A 198 -59.68 57.10 26.93
C THR A 198 -60.90 56.65 27.73
N THR A 199 -60.73 55.98 28.88
CA THR A 199 -61.86 55.61 29.76
C THR A 199 -62.38 56.82 30.52
N TYR A 200 -63.68 57.11 30.37
CA TYR A 200 -64.34 58.24 31.01
C TYR A 200 -65.26 57.78 32.12
N PHE A 201 -65.07 58.34 33.33
CA PHE A 201 -65.94 58.13 34.48
C PHE A 201 -66.91 59.29 34.60
N ARG A 202 -68.21 59.00 34.72
CA ARG A 202 -69.29 59.99 34.77
C ARG A 202 -70.27 59.70 35.90
N TYR A 203 -70.90 60.74 36.43
CA TYR A 203 -72.14 60.61 37.20
C TYR A 203 -73.10 61.75 36.83
N ILE A 204 -74.39 61.50 37.01
CA ILE A 204 -75.44 62.49 36.75
C ILE A 204 -76.04 63.01 38.07
N ALA A 205 -76.22 64.32 38.17
CA ALA A 205 -76.82 64.99 39.31
C ALA A 205 -78.22 65.51 38.97
N ALA A 206 -79.23 65.13 39.74
CA ALA A 206 -80.56 65.76 39.74
C ALA A 206 -80.53 67.02 40.61
N VAL A 207 -80.97 68.15 40.04
CA VAL A 207 -80.89 69.49 40.66
C VAL A 207 -82.29 69.99 41.01
N ASN A 208 -82.52 70.40 42.26
CA ASN A 208 -83.73 71.12 42.67
C ASN A 208 -83.43 72.35 43.55
N THR A 209 -84.47 73.10 43.93
CA THR A 209 -84.35 74.29 44.78
C THR A 209 -83.85 74.00 46.21
N GLY A 210 -83.81 72.73 46.62
CA GLY A 210 -83.32 72.26 47.93
C GLY A 210 -81.96 71.55 47.90
N GLY A 211 -81.30 71.45 46.74
CA GLY A 211 -79.95 70.87 46.60
C GLY A 211 -79.80 69.92 45.40
N VAL A 212 -78.70 69.16 45.39
CA VAL A 212 -78.40 68.15 44.36
C VAL A 212 -78.38 66.74 44.94
N SER A 213 -78.78 65.76 44.14
CA SER A 213 -78.62 64.34 44.43
C SER A 213 -77.99 63.63 43.24
N VAL A 214 -77.03 62.73 43.48
CA VAL A 214 -76.16 62.18 42.42
C VAL A 214 -76.34 60.68 42.27
N SER A 215 -76.25 60.18 41.04
CA SER A 215 -76.21 58.75 40.74
C SER A 215 -74.91 58.10 41.24
N SER A 216 -74.84 56.77 41.16
CA SER A 216 -73.55 56.07 41.12
C SER A 216 -72.74 56.52 39.90
N ILE A 217 -71.41 56.39 40.00
CA ILE A 217 -70.51 56.60 38.86
C ILE A 217 -70.68 55.43 37.89
N SER A 218 -70.78 55.73 36.59
CA SER A 218 -70.58 54.78 35.49
C SER A 218 -69.30 55.14 34.74
N SER A 219 -68.70 54.18 34.04
CA SER A 219 -67.51 54.37 33.24
C SER A 219 -67.71 53.80 31.85
N GLU A 220 -67.27 54.51 30.82
CA GLU A 220 -67.37 54.06 29.43
C GLU A 220 -66.12 54.42 28.62
N PHE A 221 -65.82 53.61 27.60
CA PHE A 221 -64.65 53.75 26.73
C PHE A 221 -65.11 54.00 25.28
N PRO A 222 -64.97 55.23 24.74
CA PRO A 222 -65.38 55.55 23.38
C PRO A 222 -64.43 54.90 22.37
N PHE A 223 -64.85 53.78 21.79
CA PHE A 223 -64.19 53.11 20.68
C PHE A 223 -65.27 52.65 19.68
N SER A 224 -65.01 52.77 18.37
CA SER A 224 -65.92 52.27 17.32
C SER A 224 -65.45 50.89 16.86
N THR A 225 -66.37 49.93 16.73
CA THR A 225 -66.06 48.55 16.33
C THR A 225 -66.03 48.31 14.82
N THR A 226 -65.86 49.36 13.99
CA THR A 226 -65.67 49.22 12.53
C THR A 226 -64.56 50.15 12.05
N ASP A 227 -63.39 49.57 11.78
CA ASP A 227 -62.28 50.24 11.07
C ASP A 227 -62.61 50.39 9.59
N VAL A 228 -62.32 51.55 9.02
CA VAL A 228 -62.53 51.91 7.61
C VAL A 228 -61.28 52.54 6.98
N THR A 229 -60.14 52.54 7.67
CA THR A 229 -58.90 53.17 7.22
C THR A 229 -58.00 52.12 6.56
N PRO A 230 -57.71 52.19 5.25
CA PRO A 230 -56.81 51.24 4.62
C PRO A 230 -55.36 51.35 5.13
N PRO A 231 -54.58 50.25 5.08
CA PRO A 231 -53.13 50.28 5.35
C PRO A 231 -52.38 51.27 4.45
N THR A 232 -51.19 51.68 4.86
CA THR A 232 -50.24 52.48 4.07
C THR A 232 -49.03 51.65 3.69
N ILE A 233 -48.51 51.87 2.47
CA ILE A 233 -47.30 51.19 1.95
C ILE A 233 -46.23 52.26 1.72
N THR A 234 -45.06 52.10 2.33
CA THR A 234 -43.90 52.97 2.13
C THR A 234 -42.78 52.16 1.47
N VAL A 235 -42.38 52.53 0.26
CA VAL A 235 -41.25 51.91 -0.42
C VAL A 235 -39.99 52.69 -0.06
N ASN A 236 -39.07 52.05 0.67
CA ASN A 236 -37.85 52.70 1.17
C ASN A 236 -36.65 52.57 0.23
N GLN A 237 -36.81 51.84 -0.87
CA GLN A 237 -35.79 51.64 -1.89
C GLN A 237 -36.29 51.97 -3.31
N GLY A 238 -35.34 52.13 -4.24
CA GLY A 238 -35.62 52.18 -5.67
C GLY A 238 -35.85 50.78 -6.26
N GLY A 239 -35.84 50.70 -7.59
CA GLY A 239 -35.81 49.40 -8.28
C GLY A 239 -34.50 48.66 -8.09
N ASP A 240 -34.54 47.35 -8.27
CA ASP A 240 -33.41 46.45 -8.19
C ASP A 240 -32.61 46.45 -9.50
N LEU A 241 -31.52 47.21 -9.49
CA LEU A 241 -30.61 47.38 -10.63
C LEU A 241 -29.66 46.19 -10.84
N LYS A 242 -29.65 45.21 -9.92
CA LYS A 242 -28.84 44.00 -10.08
C LYS A 242 -29.63 43.01 -10.95
N TRP A 243 -29.05 42.57 -12.06
CA TRP A 243 -29.58 41.43 -12.81
C TRP A 243 -29.58 40.17 -11.93
N ARG A 244 -30.75 39.56 -11.76
CA ARG A 244 -30.92 38.37 -10.93
C ARG A 244 -31.22 37.15 -11.79
N ARG A 245 -30.37 36.13 -11.64
CA ARG A 245 -30.63 34.76 -12.12
C ARG A 245 -31.30 33.87 -11.08
N VAL A 246 -31.32 34.28 -9.82
CA VAL A 246 -31.87 33.54 -8.67
C VAL A 246 -32.68 34.47 -7.79
N ASN A 247 -33.67 33.92 -7.08
CA ASN A 247 -34.53 34.69 -6.17
C ASN A 247 -33.87 34.92 -4.81
N ASP A 248 -32.80 35.71 -4.78
CA ASP A 248 -32.05 36.10 -3.58
C ASP A 248 -32.24 37.58 -3.21
N GLY A 249 -33.26 38.23 -3.79
CA GLY A 249 -33.59 39.63 -3.53
C GLY A 249 -34.36 39.80 -2.23
N ILE A 250 -33.97 40.81 -1.46
CA ILE A 250 -34.62 41.24 -0.23
C ILE A 250 -35.01 42.71 -0.45
N TYR A 251 -36.26 43.06 -0.17
CA TYR A 251 -36.86 44.32 -0.57
C TYR A 251 -37.37 45.10 0.65
N ASP A 252 -36.90 46.33 0.79
CA ASP A 252 -37.24 47.26 1.88
C ASP A 252 -38.55 48.02 1.55
N VAL A 253 -39.67 47.44 2.01
CA VAL A 253 -41.01 48.01 1.87
C VAL A 253 -41.73 47.84 3.21
N ASP A 254 -42.10 48.96 3.80
CA ASP A 254 -42.79 49.04 5.09
C ASP A 254 -44.31 49.15 4.93
N PHE A 255 -45.03 48.56 5.88
CA PHE A 255 -46.49 48.58 5.95
C PHE A 255 -46.95 49.12 7.31
N LEU A 256 -47.96 49.99 7.32
CA LEU A 256 -48.53 50.57 8.54
C LEU A 256 -50.06 50.65 8.44
N ASP A 257 -50.75 50.15 9.46
CA ASP A 257 -52.19 50.34 9.67
C ASP A 257 -52.42 51.11 10.99
N ILE A 258 -53.11 52.24 10.90
CA ILE A 258 -53.45 53.13 12.04
C ILE A 258 -54.93 53.06 12.43
N GLY A 259 -55.74 52.28 11.71
CA GLY A 259 -57.18 52.15 11.93
C GLY A 259 -57.55 51.22 13.08
N GLY A 260 -56.62 50.35 13.48
CA GLY A 260 -56.73 49.45 14.63
C GLY A 260 -57.21 48.04 14.29
N ALA A 261 -57.41 47.72 13.00
CA ALA A 261 -57.62 46.35 12.53
C ALA A 261 -56.33 45.52 12.49
N GLY A 262 -55.16 46.17 12.36
CA GLY A 262 -53.86 45.53 12.21
C GLY A 262 -53.69 44.93 10.81
N LEU A 263 -52.45 44.83 10.33
CA LEU A 263 -52.14 44.25 9.02
C LEU A 263 -52.45 42.75 9.00
N ASP A 264 -53.08 42.27 7.92
CA ASP A 264 -53.39 40.85 7.71
C ASP A 264 -52.42 40.20 6.73
N GLN A 265 -52.42 40.67 5.49
CA GLN A 265 -51.60 40.11 4.41
C GLN A 265 -51.08 41.17 3.44
N VAL A 266 -50.00 40.84 2.76
CA VAL A 266 -49.42 41.58 1.63
C VAL A 266 -49.30 40.63 0.45
N GLU A 267 -49.87 41.02 -0.68
CA GLU A 267 -49.78 40.31 -1.94
C GLU A 267 -48.96 41.10 -2.95
N VAL A 268 -48.28 40.38 -3.84
CA VAL A 268 -47.52 40.96 -4.94
C VAL A 268 -47.90 40.36 -6.27
N LYS A 269 -47.74 41.14 -7.34
CA LYS A 269 -47.81 40.66 -8.72
C LYS A 269 -46.71 41.31 -9.55
N ALA A 270 -46.34 40.71 -10.67
CA ALA A 270 -45.30 41.21 -11.57
C ALA A 270 -45.84 41.46 -12.99
N SER A 271 -45.34 42.49 -13.67
CA SER A 271 -45.60 42.76 -15.09
C SER A 271 -44.33 43.30 -15.76
N THR A 272 -44.18 43.13 -17.08
CA THR A 272 -43.12 43.78 -17.86
C THR A 272 -43.51 45.19 -18.34
N VAL A 273 -44.74 45.62 -18.08
CA VAL A 273 -45.26 46.92 -18.51
C VAL A 273 -45.42 47.82 -17.28
N ALA A 274 -44.71 48.96 -17.29
CA ALA A 274 -44.84 49.97 -16.25
C ALA A 274 -46.26 50.58 -16.23
N GLY A 275 -46.67 51.07 -15.06
CA GLY A 275 -47.94 51.72 -14.78
C GLY A 275 -49.09 50.76 -14.48
N GLY A 276 -48.82 49.47 -14.22
CA GLY A 276 -49.84 48.48 -13.87
C GLY A 276 -50.87 48.20 -14.96
N ALA A 277 -50.55 48.52 -16.22
CA ALA A 277 -51.45 48.42 -17.37
C ALA A 277 -51.66 46.98 -17.90
N GLY A 278 -50.82 46.03 -17.47
CA GLY A 278 -50.89 44.62 -17.83
C GLY A 278 -50.29 44.27 -19.22
N PRO A 279 -50.26 42.98 -19.60
CA PRO A 279 -50.77 41.84 -18.81
C PRO A 279 -49.88 41.54 -17.60
N ASP A 280 -50.52 41.09 -16.52
CA ASP A 280 -49.81 40.58 -15.35
C ASP A 280 -49.18 39.23 -15.72
N LEU A 281 -47.91 39.03 -15.39
CA LEU A 281 -47.19 37.76 -15.60
C LEU A 281 -47.69 36.68 -14.63
N ILE A 282 -48.14 37.11 -13.45
CA ILE A 282 -48.79 36.30 -12.42
C ILE A 282 -49.81 37.18 -11.70
N GLY A 283 -50.93 36.59 -11.28
CA GLY A 283 -51.90 37.29 -10.42
C GLY A 283 -51.30 37.66 -9.05
N PHE A 284 -52.04 38.46 -8.28
CA PHE A 284 -51.67 38.74 -6.89
C PHE A 284 -51.44 37.43 -6.13
N THR A 285 -50.26 37.33 -5.53
CA THR A 285 -49.77 36.16 -4.80
C THR A 285 -49.30 36.62 -3.43
N ASP A 286 -49.65 35.88 -2.39
CA ASP A 286 -49.27 36.18 -1.01
C ASP A 286 -47.75 36.25 -0.86
N ALA A 287 -47.25 37.40 -0.40
CA ALA A 287 -45.86 37.62 -0.02
C ALA A 287 -45.66 37.57 1.50
N LEU A 288 -46.62 38.10 2.26
CA LEU A 288 -46.66 38.06 3.72
C LEU A 288 -48.10 37.74 4.13
N VAL A 289 -48.29 36.87 5.12
CA VAL A 289 -49.61 36.48 5.63
C VAL A 289 -49.60 36.41 7.15
N GLY A 290 -50.74 36.70 7.77
CA GLY A 290 -50.91 36.59 9.22
C GLY A 290 -50.01 37.55 10.01
N ILE A 291 -49.82 38.78 9.53
CA ILE A 291 -48.93 39.77 10.17
C ILE A 291 -49.43 40.12 11.58
N GLY A 292 -50.72 40.39 11.74
CA GLY A 292 -51.38 40.57 13.04
C GLY A 292 -50.84 41.73 13.89
N SER A 293 -50.22 42.73 13.25
CA SER A 293 -49.61 43.90 13.90
C SER A 293 -49.88 45.16 13.09
N ASP A 294 -49.92 46.31 13.76
CA ASP A 294 -50.13 47.61 13.14
C ASP A 294 -48.97 48.02 12.21
N THR A 295 -47.79 47.40 12.34
CA THR A 295 -46.61 47.73 11.53
C THR A 295 -45.85 46.50 11.08
N PHE A 296 -45.32 46.52 9.86
CA PHE A 296 -44.35 45.55 9.37
C PHE A 296 -43.20 46.27 8.66
N THR A 297 -41.99 46.14 9.20
CA THR A 297 -40.78 46.86 8.75
C THR A 297 -39.58 45.95 8.50
N THR A 298 -39.81 44.64 8.41
CA THR A 298 -38.74 43.68 8.14
C THR A 298 -38.62 43.49 6.64
N ASP A 299 -37.41 43.64 6.08
CA ASP A 299 -37.21 43.38 4.66
C ASP A 299 -37.56 41.93 4.31
N TRP A 300 -38.16 41.74 3.13
CA TRP A 300 -38.74 40.45 2.74
C TRP A 300 -38.38 40.09 1.31
N ALA A 301 -38.45 38.79 1.00
CA ALA A 301 -38.15 38.26 -0.33
C ALA A 301 -39.44 38.12 -1.16
N LEU A 302 -39.30 38.21 -2.48
CA LEU A 302 -40.41 37.86 -3.37
C LEU A 302 -40.77 36.37 -3.23
N PRO A 303 -42.05 35.99 -3.31
CA PRO A 303 -42.44 34.59 -3.44
C PRO A 303 -41.77 33.93 -4.65
N ALA A 304 -41.34 32.68 -4.48
CA ALA A 304 -40.68 31.92 -5.56
C ALA A 304 -41.53 31.87 -6.84
N ALA A 305 -42.85 31.62 -6.70
CA ALA A 305 -43.77 31.60 -7.84
C ALA A 305 -43.82 32.93 -8.61
N VAL A 306 -43.64 34.06 -7.92
CA VAL A 306 -43.64 35.39 -8.53
C VAL A 306 -42.34 35.62 -9.29
N PHE A 307 -41.19 35.30 -8.69
CA PHE A 307 -39.89 35.39 -9.37
C PHE A 307 -39.79 34.43 -10.57
N ASP A 308 -40.33 33.20 -10.46
CA ASP A 308 -40.33 32.22 -11.54
C ASP A 308 -41.17 32.71 -12.73
N ALA A 309 -42.31 33.37 -12.46
CA ALA A 309 -43.19 33.94 -13.50
C ALA A 309 -42.63 35.21 -14.16
N MET A 310 -41.67 35.91 -13.54
CA MET A 310 -41.01 37.07 -14.15
C MET A 310 -40.37 36.70 -15.49
N LEU A 311 -40.50 37.60 -16.48
CA LEU A 311 -39.95 37.39 -17.82
C LEU A 311 -38.43 37.52 -17.79
N ASP A 312 -37.77 36.57 -18.42
CA ASP A 312 -36.32 36.56 -18.58
C ASP A 312 -35.84 37.63 -19.58
N GLY A 313 -34.68 38.22 -19.33
CA GLY A 313 -34.11 39.29 -20.13
C GLY A 313 -34.89 40.61 -20.09
N ALA A 314 -35.69 40.84 -19.05
CA ALA A 314 -36.59 41.99 -18.96
C ALA A 314 -36.60 42.68 -17.60
N THR A 315 -37.06 43.93 -17.59
CA THR A 315 -37.46 44.65 -16.38
C THR A 315 -38.84 44.19 -15.94
N ASN A 316 -38.95 43.66 -14.73
CA ASN A 316 -40.19 43.17 -14.15
C ASN A 316 -40.66 44.11 -13.03
N PHE A 317 -41.72 44.88 -13.26
CA PHE A 317 -42.31 45.81 -12.30
C PHE A 317 -43.20 45.05 -11.30
N VAL A 318 -42.95 45.24 -10.02
CA VAL A 318 -43.67 44.60 -8.91
C VAL A 318 -44.71 45.56 -8.37
N THR A 319 -45.98 45.13 -8.39
CA THR A 319 -47.09 45.85 -7.75
C THR A 319 -47.42 45.16 -6.44
N ILE A 320 -47.61 45.96 -5.38
CA ILE A 320 -47.85 45.47 -4.01
C ILE A 320 -49.25 45.89 -3.56
N ARG A 321 -49.95 44.99 -2.89
CA ARG A 321 -51.26 45.25 -2.28
C ARG A 321 -51.26 44.77 -0.83
N ALA A 322 -51.55 45.66 0.11
CA ALA A 322 -51.63 45.35 1.54
C ALA A 322 -53.08 45.35 2.03
N PHE A 323 -53.39 44.51 3.00
CA PHE A 323 -54.70 44.36 3.63
C PHE A 323 -54.61 44.50 5.15
N ASP A 324 -55.62 45.08 5.76
CA ASP A 324 -55.87 44.94 7.21
C ASP A 324 -56.76 43.72 7.50
N SER A 325 -56.93 43.39 8.79
CA SER A 325 -57.76 42.25 9.23
C SER A 325 -59.27 42.41 8.94
N LEU A 326 -59.69 43.59 8.45
CA LEU A 326 -61.06 43.89 8.03
C LEU A 326 -61.19 44.06 6.51
N LEU A 327 -60.15 43.67 5.76
CA LEU A 327 -60.04 43.68 4.29
C LEU A 327 -60.02 45.07 3.64
N ASN A 328 -59.77 46.15 4.40
CA ASN A 328 -59.42 47.43 3.78
C ASN A 328 -58.05 47.30 3.11
N THR A 329 -57.87 47.87 1.91
CA THR A 329 -56.67 47.62 1.10
C THR A 329 -56.10 48.87 0.45
N THR A 330 -54.77 48.90 0.32
CA THR A 330 -54.02 49.87 -0.48
C THR A 330 -53.15 49.14 -1.49
N THR A 331 -53.08 49.65 -2.71
CA THR A 331 -52.24 49.12 -3.78
C THR A 331 -51.24 50.17 -4.24
N THR A 332 -49.95 49.81 -4.23
CA THR A 332 -48.88 50.59 -4.83
C THR A 332 -48.43 49.91 -6.12
N VAL A 333 -48.76 50.53 -7.25
CA VAL A 333 -48.37 50.08 -8.58
C VAL A 333 -46.90 50.38 -8.80
N ASP A 334 -46.17 49.43 -9.39
CA ASP A 334 -44.72 49.51 -9.64
C ASP A 334 -43.92 49.98 -8.43
N ALA A 335 -44.20 49.38 -7.27
CA ALA A 335 -43.51 49.69 -6.02
C ALA A 335 -41.98 49.62 -6.19
N PHE A 336 -41.49 48.62 -6.92
CA PHE A 336 -40.12 48.52 -7.40
C PHE A 336 -40.08 47.67 -8.68
N PHE A 337 -38.90 47.51 -9.29
CA PHE A 337 -38.70 46.57 -10.39
C PHE A 337 -37.55 45.60 -10.12
N VAL A 338 -37.53 44.47 -10.82
CA VAL A 338 -36.47 43.46 -10.79
C VAL A 338 -35.99 43.18 -12.21
N LEU A 339 -34.70 43.32 -12.45
CA LEU A 339 -34.07 42.88 -13.69
C LEU A 339 -33.79 41.37 -13.59
N LYS A 340 -34.39 40.55 -14.46
CA LYS A 340 -34.20 39.09 -14.44
C LYS A 340 -33.49 38.62 -15.69
N ASP A 341 -32.45 37.83 -15.52
CA ASP A 341 -31.76 37.15 -16.61
C ASP A 341 -31.18 35.83 -16.12
N THR A 342 -31.59 34.74 -16.77
CA THR A 342 -31.22 33.35 -16.52
C THR A 342 -30.65 32.69 -17.78
N THR A 343 -30.64 33.40 -18.90
CA THR A 343 -30.14 32.93 -20.19
C THR A 343 -28.68 33.30 -20.31
N GLY A 344 -27.80 32.30 -20.44
CA GLY A 344 -26.37 32.55 -20.57
C GLY A 344 -25.97 33.10 -21.95
N PRO A 345 -24.74 33.64 -22.07
CA PRO A 345 -24.18 34.09 -23.35
C PRO A 345 -24.25 33.03 -24.45
N THR A 346 -24.36 33.48 -25.70
CA THR A 346 -24.30 32.64 -26.90
C THR A 346 -23.03 32.93 -27.70
N PHE A 347 -22.58 31.95 -28.48
CA PHE A 347 -21.40 32.08 -29.33
C PHE A 347 -21.75 31.80 -30.78
N VAL A 348 -21.12 32.53 -31.70
CA VAL A 348 -21.11 32.21 -33.13
C VAL A 348 -19.67 31.96 -33.53
N ASP A 349 -19.40 30.76 -34.01
CA ASP A 349 -18.12 30.43 -34.63
C ASP A 349 -18.15 30.82 -36.11
N ASN A 350 -17.51 31.95 -36.43
CA ASN A 350 -17.31 32.39 -37.81
C ASN A 350 -15.95 31.89 -38.35
N GLN A 351 -15.15 31.21 -37.52
CA GLN A 351 -13.83 30.71 -37.83
C GLN A 351 -13.83 29.19 -37.92
N ALA A 352 -14.38 28.65 -39.01
CA ALA A 352 -14.35 27.21 -39.25
C ALA A 352 -12.90 26.70 -39.37
N GLY A 353 -12.37 26.08 -38.31
CA GLY A 353 -11.12 25.28 -38.21
C GLY A 353 -9.86 25.79 -38.92
N ASP A 354 -8.74 26.00 -38.20
CA ASP A 354 -7.45 26.32 -38.83
C ASP A 354 -6.62 25.06 -39.13
N ASN A 355 -6.68 24.60 -40.39
CA ASN A 355 -5.86 23.49 -40.89
C ASN A 355 -4.47 23.94 -41.40
N THR A 356 -4.12 25.22 -41.28
CA THR A 356 -2.84 25.74 -41.72
C THR A 356 -1.84 25.67 -40.58
N ILE A 357 -0.68 25.03 -40.81
CA ILE A 357 0.40 25.02 -39.81
C ILE A 357 0.99 26.42 -39.68
N ARG A 358 1.05 26.92 -38.45
CA ARG A 358 1.53 28.26 -38.09
C ARG A 358 2.97 28.20 -37.59
N PRO A 359 3.94 28.80 -38.30
CA PRO A 359 5.33 28.92 -37.83
C PRO A 359 5.59 30.16 -36.96
N ALA A 360 4.63 31.07 -36.86
CA ALA A 360 4.76 32.31 -36.11
C ALA A 360 3.39 32.84 -35.64
N SER A 361 3.42 33.77 -34.67
CA SER A 361 2.24 34.51 -34.20
C SER A 361 1.70 35.50 -35.24
N GLY A 362 0.50 36.06 -35.00
CA GLY A 362 -0.10 37.12 -35.83
C GLY A 362 -1.37 36.72 -36.60
N THR A 363 -1.97 35.57 -36.27
CA THR A 363 -3.26 35.14 -36.83
C THR A 363 -4.38 35.54 -35.88
N PHE A 364 -5.40 36.21 -36.42
CA PHE A 364 -6.62 36.60 -35.72
C PHE A 364 -7.73 35.58 -36.02
N TYR A 365 -8.55 35.28 -35.01
CA TYR A 365 -9.63 34.30 -35.07
C TYR A 365 -10.98 34.97 -34.79
N ASP A 366 -11.99 34.63 -35.58
CA ASP A 366 -13.34 35.21 -35.55
C ASP A 366 -14.30 34.30 -34.76
N VAL A 367 -14.43 34.60 -33.46
CA VAL A 367 -15.42 33.97 -32.57
C VAL A 367 -16.17 35.06 -31.85
N ASP A 368 -17.46 35.17 -32.17
CA ASP A 368 -18.35 36.17 -31.61
C ASP A 368 -19.02 35.66 -30.33
N ALA A 369 -19.22 36.57 -29.37
CA ALA A 369 -20.05 36.33 -28.19
C ALA A 369 -21.19 37.34 -28.14
N LEU A 370 -22.39 36.90 -27.74
CA LEU A 370 -23.59 37.73 -27.64
C LEU A 370 -24.36 37.39 -26.37
N ASP A 371 -24.73 38.41 -25.61
CA ASP A 371 -25.80 38.35 -24.64
C ASP A 371 -26.69 39.59 -24.74
N ALA A 372 -27.92 39.39 -25.24
CA ALA A 372 -28.84 40.48 -25.52
C ALA A 372 -29.60 40.97 -24.27
N ALA A 373 -29.58 40.19 -23.18
CA ALA A 373 -30.30 40.48 -21.94
C ALA A 373 -29.44 41.35 -21.01
N SER A 374 -28.67 40.73 -20.10
CA SER A 374 -27.86 41.47 -19.12
C SER A 374 -26.53 41.98 -19.69
N GLY A 375 -26.14 41.54 -20.87
CA GLY A 375 -24.90 41.92 -21.56
C GLY A 375 -23.69 41.15 -21.04
N LEU A 376 -22.66 41.01 -21.88
CA LEU A 376 -21.41 40.33 -21.52
C LEU A 376 -20.61 41.16 -20.52
N VAL A 377 -20.09 40.52 -19.48
CA VAL A 377 -19.18 41.14 -18.48
C VAL A 377 -17.75 40.64 -18.59
N ARG A 378 -17.53 39.44 -19.17
CA ARG A 378 -16.21 38.84 -19.32
C ARG A 378 -16.19 37.82 -20.45
N PHE A 379 -15.12 37.78 -21.23
CA PHE A 379 -14.92 36.79 -22.30
C PHE A 379 -13.48 36.24 -22.25
N GLN A 380 -13.34 34.91 -22.17
CA GLN A 380 -12.09 34.19 -22.05
C GLN A 380 -11.95 33.07 -23.09
N TYR A 381 -10.69 32.70 -23.35
CA TYR A 381 -10.32 31.51 -24.10
C TYR A 381 -9.32 30.62 -23.33
N SER A 382 -9.16 29.37 -23.73
CA SER A 382 -8.15 28.44 -23.23
C SER A 382 -7.64 27.54 -24.35
N ALA A 383 -6.52 26.84 -24.11
CA ALA A 383 -6.00 25.84 -25.04
C ALA A 383 -5.79 24.50 -24.34
N SER A 384 -6.04 23.41 -25.06
CA SER A 384 -5.80 22.02 -24.64
C SER A 384 -5.20 21.20 -25.78
N LEU A 385 -4.52 20.11 -25.44
CA LEU A 385 -4.14 19.07 -26.40
C LEU A 385 -5.19 17.95 -26.48
N ASN A 386 -6.15 17.94 -25.56
CA ASN A 386 -7.22 16.95 -25.51
C ASN A 386 -8.48 17.52 -26.16
N ALA A 387 -8.98 16.87 -27.20
CA ALA A 387 -10.23 17.25 -27.83
C ALA A 387 -11.42 17.09 -26.87
N ALA A 388 -12.40 17.99 -26.99
CA ALA A 388 -13.70 18.00 -26.31
C ALA A 388 -13.61 18.05 -24.77
N THR A 389 -12.57 18.69 -24.21
CA THR A 389 -12.41 18.78 -22.76
C THR A 389 -12.65 20.18 -22.19
N ALA A 390 -12.22 21.24 -22.91
CA ALA A 390 -12.08 22.59 -22.35
C ALA A 390 -11.37 22.62 -20.98
N ASP A 391 -10.41 21.71 -20.76
CA ASP A 391 -9.71 21.54 -19.48
C ASP A 391 -8.67 22.62 -19.20
N ALA A 392 -8.36 23.46 -20.21
CA ALA A 392 -7.34 24.50 -20.16
C ALA A 392 -5.96 23.96 -19.72
N SER A 393 -5.65 22.71 -20.07
CA SER A 393 -4.44 22.00 -19.64
C SER A 393 -3.14 22.57 -20.22
N LEU A 394 -3.22 23.25 -21.37
CA LEU A 394 -2.05 23.82 -22.03
C LEU A 394 -1.94 25.33 -21.77
N LEU A 395 -3.02 26.06 -22.02
CA LEU A 395 -3.14 27.47 -21.68
C LEU A 395 -4.35 27.64 -20.78
N GLY A 396 -4.10 28.09 -19.55
CA GLY A 396 -5.15 28.42 -18.58
C GLY A 396 -6.15 29.43 -19.15
N TRP A 397 -7.37 29.45 -18.63
CA TRP A 397 -8.39 30.40 -19.06
C TRP A 397 -7.91 31.85 -18.98
N THR A 398 -7.76 32.47 -20.15
CA THR A 398 -7.13 33.77 -20.37
C THR A 398 -8.17 34.76 -20.88
N ASP A 399 -8.17 35.98 -20.34
CA ASP A 399 -9.04 37.06 -20.81
C ASP A 399 -8.65 37.51 -22.23
N ILE A 400 -9.63 37.84 -23.06
CA ILE A 400 -9.39 38.44 -24.37
C ILE A 400 -9.12 39.94 -24.14
N ASP A 401 -7.89 40.38 -24.36
CA ASP A 401 -7.42 41.73 -24.00
C ASP A 401 -8.22 42.87 -24.67
N SER A 402 -8.80 42.63 -25.85
CA SER A 402 -9.62 43.61 -26.57
C SER A 402 -11.07 43.68 -26.08
N PHE A 403 -11.51 42.77 -25.21
CA PHE A 403 -12.89 42.71 -24.73
C PHE A 403 -13.21 43.81 -23.70
N SER A 404 -14.40 44.40 -23.81
CA SER A 404 -15.00 45.26 -22.79
C SER A 404 -16.50 44.97 -22.66
N SER A 405 -17.08 45.26 -21.48
CA SER A 405 -18.49 44.97 -21.17
C SER A 405 -19.42 45.58 -22.21
N SER A 406 -20.22 44.73 -22.86
CA SER A 406 -21.05 45.07 -24.02
C SER A 406 -22.09 43.98 -24.28
N ALA A 407 -23.15 44.29 -25.02
CA ALA A 407 -24.16 43.29 -25.38
C ALA A 407 -23.61 42.24 -26.37
N ALA A 408 -22.61 42.60 -27.19
CA ALA A 408 -21.99 41.71 -28.15
C ALA A 408 -20.51 42.06 -28.34
N PHE A 409 -19.68 41.04 -28.55
CA PHE A 409 -18.28 41.17 -28.91
C PHE A 409 -18.04 40.45 -30.24
N THR A 410 -17.64 41.21 -31.26
CA THR A 410 -17.48 40.72 -32.64
C THR A 410 -16.14 41.14 -33.27
N THR A 411 -15.13 41.39 -32.45
CA THR A 411 -13.80 41.79 -32.93
C THR A 411 -12.89 40.59 -32.94
N ASP A 412 -12.27 40.28 -34.07
CA ASP A 412 -11.29 39.20 -34.17
C ASP A 412 -10.14 39.40 -33.18
N TRP A 413 -9.63 38.30 -32.64
CA TRP A 413 -8.67 38.32 -31.55
C TRP A 413 -7.57 37.27 -31.75
N GLU A 414 -6.40 37.51 -31.16
CA GLU A 414 -5.27 36.58 -31.22
C GLU A 414 -5.25 35.64 -30.01
N VAL A 415 -4.81 34.39 -30.24
CA VAL A 415 -4.42 33.48 -29.16
C VAL A 415 -2.96 33.72 -28.78
N SER A 416 -2.62 33.47 -27.51
CA SER A 416 -1.23 33.49 -27.04
C SER A 416 -0.42 32.37 -27.70
N PHE A 417 0.22 32.67 -28.83
CA PHE A 417 0.98 31.70 -29.63
C PHE A 417 2.14 31.06 -28.85
N ALA A 418 2.73 31.80 -27.91
CA ALA A 418 3.76 31.29 -27.01
C ALA A 418 3.24 30.22 -26.05
N GLY A 419 1.96 30.27 -25.68
CA GLY A 419 1.29 29.29 -24.83
C GLY A 419 0.82 28.02 -25.56
N LEU A 420 0.98 27.93 -26.88
CA LEU A 420 0.61 26.76 -27.67
C LEU A 420 1.77 25.77 -27.80
N SER A 421 1.44 24.48 -27.94
CA SER A 421 2.39 23.41 -28.18
C SER A 421 2.70 23.29 -29.67
N SER A 422 3.97 23.12 -29.98
CA SER A 422 4.46 22.81 -31.32
C SER A 422 4.29 21.32 -31.65
N GLY A 423 4.12 20.99 -32.93
CA GLY A 423 3.97 19.61 -33.42
C GLY A 423 2.67 18.91 -32.99
N SER A 424 1.66 19.65 -32.55
CA SER A 424 0.39 19.10 -32.05
C SER A 424 -0.81 19.99 -32.36
N THR A 425 -2.01 19.41 -32.34
CA THR A 425 -3.27 20.17 -32.46
C THR A 425 -3.60 20.84 -31.12
N ASN A 426 -3.70 22.16 -31.14
CA ASN A 426 -4.11 22.94 -29.98
C ASN A 426 -5.61 23.27 -30.10
N PHE A 427 -6.44 22.64 -29.28
CA PHE A 427 -7.89 22.86 -29.26
C PHE A 427 -8.22 24.09 -28.42
N ILE A 428 -8.86 25.08 -29.03
CA ILE A 428 -9.20 26.36 -28.40
C ILE A 428 -10.65 26.32 -27.94
N SER A 429 -10.87 26.56 -26.65
CA SER A 429 -12.21 26.63 -26.05
C SER A 429 -12.49 28.04 -25.55
N VAL A 430 -13.76 28.44 -25.55
CA VAL A 430 -14.19 29.79 -25.16
C VAL A 430 -15.24 29.75 -24.06
N ARG A 431 -15.26 30.78 -23.22
CA ARG A 431 -16.33 30.98 -22.24
C ARG A 431 -16.57 32.45 -21.94
N ALA A 432 -17.82 32.79 -21.67
CA ALA A 432 -18.23 34.16 -21.42
C ALA A 432 -19.25 34.20 -20.28
N TRP A 433 -19.24 35.33 -19.56
CA TRP A 433 -20.18 35.63 -18.50
C TRP A 433 -21.03 36.81 -18.89
N ASP A 434 -22.30 36.78 -18.49
CA ASP A 434 -23.19 37.94 -18.54
C ASP A 434 -23.13 38.74 -17.22
N GLN A 435 -23.85 39.86 -17.12
CA GLN A 435 -23.90 40.68 -15.90
C GLN A 435 -24.74 40.02 -14.78
N ALA A 436 -25.64 39.10 -15.09
CA ALA A 436 -26.34 38.24 -14.12
C ALA A 436 -25.43 37.14 -13.51
N GLY A 437 -24.22 36.99 -14.07
CA GLY A 437 -23.19 36.04 -13.71
C GLY A 437 -23.42 34.61 -14.22
N THR A 438 -24.31 34.41 -15.20
CA THR A 438 -24.43 33.14 -15.93
C THR A 438 -23.19 32.95 -16.80
N THR A 439 -22.80 31.70 -17.05
CA THR A 439 -21.62 31.37 -17.86
C THR A 439 -21.98 30.36 -18.92
N THR A 440 -21.56 30.60 -20.16
CA THR A 440 -21.59 29.60 -21.22
C THR A 440 -20.16 29.25 -21.63
N THR A 441 -19.89 27.97 -21.82
CA THR A 441 -18.61 27.45 -22.32
C THR A 441 -18.84 26.66 -23.59
N VAL A 442 -18.08 26.97 -24.65
CA VAL A 442 -18.04 26.19 -25.89
C VAL A 442 -16.67 25.55 -25.98
N GLN A 443 -16.67 24.22 -26.07
CA GLN A 443 -15.47 23.40 -26.20
C GLN A 443 -15.03 23.39 -27.66
N ASP A 444 -13.72 23.44 -27.88
CA ASP A 444 -13.08 23.27 -29.19
C ASP A 444 -13.73 24.10 -30.31
N VAL A 445 -13.94 25.40 -30.05
CA VAL A 445 -14.55 26.30 -31.03
C VAL A 445 -13.73 26.36 -32.32
N PHE A 446 -12.40 26.30 -32.22
CA PHE A 446 -11.50 26.03 -33.35
C PHE A 446 -10.23 25.34 -32.85
N SER A 447 -9.36 24.93 -33.77
CA SER A 447 -8.03 24.39 -33.46
C SER A 447 -6.93 25.20 -34.13
N VAL A 448 -5.72 25.15 -33.57
CA VAL A 448 -4.51 25.77 -34.13
C VAL A 448 -3.40 24.72 -34.24
N LEU A 449 -2.89 24.54 -35.46
CA LEU A 449 -1.69 23.73 -35.71
C LEU A 449 -0.46 24.64 -35.63
N LYS A 450 0.42 24.41 -34.65
CA LYS A 450 1.67 25.16 -34.50
C LYS A 450 2.85 24.25 -34.81
N ASP A 451 3.82 24.77 -35.55
CA ASP A 451 5.11 24.11 -35.72
C ASP A 451 6.26 25.10 -35.83
N VAL A 452 7.15 25.04 -34.85
CA VAL A 452 8.38 25.84 -34.79
C VAL A 452 9.61 24.97 -34.53
N ASP A 453 9.42 23.65 -34.46
CA ASP A 453 10.49 22.71 -34.15
C ASP A 453 11.01 22.10 -35.45
N GLY A 454 12.33 22.01 -35.57
CA GLY A 454 12.93 21.33 -36.71
C GLY A 454 12.96 19.81 -36.57
N PRO A 455 13.10 19.08 -37.70
CA PRO A 455 13.13 17.63 -37.72
C PRO A 455 14.33 17.02 -36.97
N THR A 456 14.19 15.77 -36.55
CA THR A 456 15.32 14.99 -36.03
C THR A 456 16.04 14.24 -37.15
N ILE A 457 17.34 14.00 -37.00
CA ILE A 457 18.15 13.26 -37.98
C ILE A 457 19.24 12.43 -37.31
N ALA A 458 19.54 11.26 -37.89
CA ALA A 458 20.61 10.36 -37.48
C ALA A 458 21.35 9.79 -38.70
N ILE A 459 22.65 9.50 -38.53
CA ILE A 459 23.47 8.76 -39.50
C ILE A 459 23.60 7.31 -38.99
N LEU A 460 23.32 6.35 -39.86
CA LEU A 460 23.52 4.92 -39.64
C LEU A 460 24.83 4.44 -40.28
N GLU A 461 25.12 4.87 -41.52
CA GLU A 461 26.41 4.64 -42.17
C GLU A 461 27.08 5.96 -42.55
N PRO A 462 28.35 6.20 -42.13
CA PRO A 462 29.30 5.24 -41.54
C PRO A 462 29.02 4.94 -40.07
N GLY A 463 28.86 3.66 -39.72
CA GLY A 463 28.59 3.21 -38.34
C GLY A 463 29.83 2.85 -37.51
N SER A 464 30.94 2.55 -38.17
CA SER A 464 32.25 2.26 -37.56
C SER A 464 33.25 3.41 -37.74
N SER A 465 34.27 3.47 -36.89
CA SER A 465 35.39 4.41 -37.02
C SER A 465 36.34 4.05 -38.15
N HIS A 466 36.36 2.79 -38.61
CA HIS A 466 37.19 2.33 -39.72
C HIS A 466 36.35 1.49 -40.69
N HIS A 467 36.46 1.81 -41.98
CA HIS A 467 35.78 1.08 -43.06
C HIS A 467 36.77 0.72 -44.15
N SER A 468 36.77 -0.54 -44.58
CA SER A 468 37.53 -0.99 -45.75
C SER A 468 36.74 -0.93 -47.04
N ALA A 469 35.41 -0.82 -46.93
CA ALA A 469 34.51 -0.56 -48.03
C ALA A 469 33.32 0.24 -47.52
N LEU A 470 33.04 1.40 -48.14
CA LEU A 470 31.88 2.22 -47.80
C LEU A 470 31.22 2.74 -49.09
N ALA A 471 30.21 2.03 -49.57
CA ALA A 471 29.52 2.37 -50.82
C ALA A 471 28.29 3.26 -50.64
N ILE A 472 27.71 3.25 -49.43
CA ILE A 472 26.47 3.95 -49.09
C ILE A 472 26.69 4.70 -47.78
N LEU A 473 26.27 5.96 -47.75
CA LEU A 473 25.97 6.68 -46.52
C LEU A 473 24.47 6.58 -46.29
N SER A 474 24.04 6.30 -45.07
CA SER A 474 22.62 6.12 -44.78
C SER A 474 22.25 6.63 -43.41
N GLY A 475 20.96 6.81 -43.18
CA GLY A 475 20.45 7.22 -41.88
C GLY A 475 18.94 7.32 -41.86
N THR A 476 18.43 7.96 -40.81
CA THR A 476 16.99 8.20 -40.62
C THR A 476 16.72 9.66 -40.28
N SER A 477 15.50 10.12 -40.55
CA SER A 477 15.00 11.39 -40.05
C SER A 477 13.52 11.25 -39.67
N ALA A 478 13.04 12.11 -38.77
CA ALA A 478 11.66 12.06 -38.30
C ALA A 478 11.17 13.44 -37.89
N ASP A 479 9.91 13.72 -38.21
CA ASP A 479 9.22 14.97 -37.90
C ASP A 479 7.70 14.76 -37.80
N ALA A 480 7.02 15.52 -36.94
CA ALA A 480 5.58 15.42 -36.73
C ALA A 480 4.75 16.18 -37.77
N SER A 481 5.29 17.27 -38.35
CA SER A 481 4.65 18.05 -39.43
C SER A 481 5.00 17.54 -40.83
N GLY A 482 5.94 16.59 -40.90
CA GLY A 482 6.31 15.87 -42.11
C GLY A 482 7.57 16.42 -42.76
N LEU A 483 8.37 15.52 -43.33
CA LEU A 483 9.70 15.84 -43.86
C LEU A 483 9.64 16.34 -45.31
N GLN A 484 10.39 17.41 -45.60
CA GLN A 484 10.56 17.95 -46.95
C GLN A 484 11.78 17.35 -47.66
N GLY A 485 12.91 17.19 -46.94
CA GLY A 485 14.15 16.73 -47.56
C GLY A 485 15.28 16.51 -46.57
N VAL A 486 16.23 15.67 -46.97
CA VAL A 486 17.47 15.39 -46.25
C VAL A 486 18.65 15.75 -47.14
N GLU A 487 19.70 16.31 -46.52
CA GLU A 487 20.93 16.66 -47.20
C GLU A 487 22.14 16.20 -46.40
N VAL A 488 23.20 15.80 -47.09
CA VAL A 488 24.46 15.34 -46.50
C VAL A 488 25.63 16.15 -47.03
N SER A 489 26.56 16.49 -46.15
CA SER A 489 27.83 17.13 -46.42
C SER A 489 28.96 16.17 -46.03
N ILE A 490 30.00 16.07 -46.85
CA ILE A 490 31.14 15.17 -46.62
C ILE A 490 32.42 16.01 -46.71
N GLN A 491 33.30 15.86 -45.73
CA GLN A 491 34.55 16.62 -45.60
C GLN A 491 35.73 15.69 -45.34
N THR A 492 36.89 16.01 -45.90
CA THR A 492 38.16 15.44 -45.43
C THR A 492 38.56 16.07 -44.10
N ASN A 493 39.01 15.29 -43.13
CA ASN A 493 39.53 15.82 -41.89
C ASN A 493 40.90 16.50 -42.10
N ALA A 494 41.44 17.14 -41.06
CA ALA A 494 42.73 17.83 -41.14
C ALA A 494 43.83 16.91 -41.71
N PRO A 495 44.76 17.45 -42.55
CA PRO A 495 45.04 18.87 -42.74
C PRO A 495 44.27 19.56 -43.88
N THR A 496 43.60 18.83 -44.78
CA THR A 496 43.00 19.45 -45.99
C THR A 496 41.69 20.17 -45.70
N GLY A 497 40.78 19.57 -44.92
CA GLY A 497 39.51 20.23 -44.55
C GLY A 497 38.58 20.53 -45.73
N LEU A 498 38.78 19.88 -46.89
CA LEU A 498 38.03 20.15 -48.12
C LEU A 498 36.73 19.35 -48.15
N TYR A 499 35.65 19.97 -48.63
CA TYR A 499 34.33 19.39 -48.81
C TYR A 499 34.18 18.74 -50.19
N TRP A 500 33.39 17.67 -50.24
CA TRP A 500 33.03 16.97 -51.47
C TRP A 500 32.05 17.80 -52.30
N SER A 501 32.45 18.21 -53.50
CA SER A 501 31.62 18.99 -54.43
C SER A 501 30.58 18.18 -55.20
N GLY A 502 30.56 16.86 -55.02
CA GLY A 502 29.85 15.92 -55.90
C GLY A 502 30.77 15.19 -56.88
N ALA A 503 31.99 15.70 -57.09
CA ALA A 503 32.98 15.12 -58.00
C ALA A 503 34.39 14.97 -57.39
N ALA A 504 34.81 15.87 -56.50
CA ALA A 504 36.11 15.84 -55.84
C ALA A 504 36.07 16.53 -54.46
N PHE A 505 37.08 16.29 -53.61
CA PHE A 505 37.32 17.06 -52.39
C PHE A 505 38.14 18.32 -52.72
N ASP A 506 37.48 19.36 -53.22
CA ASP A 506 38.13 20.56 -53.78
C ASP A 506 37.56 21.89 -53.24
N THR A 507 36.52 21.84 -52.39
CA THR A 507 35.77 23.02 -51.99
C THR A 507 36.06 23.39 -50.52
N VAL A 508 36.30 24.68 -50.24
CA VAL A 508 36.56 25.19 -48.87
C VAL A 508 35.25 25.48 -48.11
N GLY A 509 34.18 25.82 -48.83
CA GLY A 509 32.84 26.01 -48.27
C GLY A 509 32.06 24.70 -48.16
N GLN A 510 31.22 24.58 -47.14
CA GLN A 510 30.38 23.41 -46.95
C GLN A 510 29.40 23.23 -48.11
N VAL A 511 29.35 22.02 -48.67
CA VAL A 511 28.46 21.65 -49.78
C VAL A 511 27.44 20.64 -49.28
N TRP A 512 26.16 20.92 -49.49
CA TRP A 512 25.05 20.04 -49.14
C TRP A 512 24.58 19.28 -50.38
N LEU A 513 24.51 17.95 -50.27
CA LEU A 513 24.12 17.04 -51.33
C LEU A 513 22.75 16.46 -51.01
N ALA A 514 21.82 16.54 -51.95
CA ALA A 514 20.53 15.88 -51.81
C ALA A 514 20.72 14.35 -51.77
N VAL A 515 19.94 13.68 -50.92
CA VAL A 515 19.94 12.23 -50.77
C VAL A 515 18.65 11.61 -51.29
N THR A 516 18.59 10.28 -51.37
CA THR A 516 17.36 9.54 -51.72
C THR A 516 16.60 9.16 -50.45
N GLY A 517 15.31 9.50 -50.38
CA GLY A 517 14.44 9.21 -49.23
C GLY A 517 14.49 10.30 -48.15
N THR A 518 13.45 10.34 -47.31
CA THR A 518 13.30 11.29 -46.20
C THR A 518 13.37 10.57 -44.85
N ASP A 519 12.43 9.66 -44.59
CA ASP A 519 12.30 8.96 -43.30
C ASP A 519 13.50 8.03 -43.07
N THR A 520 13.80 7.23 -44.09
CA THR A 520 15.06 6.51 -44.26
C THR A 520 15.73 7.08 -45.49
N TRP A 521 16.97 7.54 -45.31
CA TRP A 521 17.70 8.21 -46.36
C TRP A 521 18.99 7.50 -46.70
N SER A 522 19.41 7.63 -47.96
CA SER A 522 20.66 7.07 -48.44
C SER A 522 21.30 7.91 -49.54
N LEU A 523 22.63 7.92 -49.55
CA LEU A 523 23.47 8.50 -50.58
C LEU A 523 24.47 7.44 -51.02
N THR A 524 24.60 7.23 -52.33
CA THR A 524 25.63 6.39 -52.95
C THR A 524 26.70 7.26 -53.59
N PRO A 525 27.57 7.92 -52.80
CA PRO A 525 28.53 8.84 -53.38
C PRO A 525 29.61 8.03 -54.11
N ALA A 526 29.90 8.37 -55.37
CA ALA A 526 30.99 7.75 -56.14
C ALA A 526 32.37 8.29 -55.70
N ILE A 527 32.63 8.27 -54.39
CA ILE A 527 33.87 8.79 -53.80
C ILE A 527 34.94 7.69 -53.88
N PRO A 528 36.10 7.97 -54.50
CA PRO A 528 37.26 7.10 -54.40
C PRO A 528 37.94 7.31 -53.04
N TRP A 529 37.45 6.63 -52.00
CA TRP A 529 38.05 6.71 -50.67
C TRP A 529 39.53 6.32 -50.73
N THR A 530 40.38 7.17 -50.15
CA THR A 530 41.82 6.92 -50.08
C THR A 530 42.16 6.18 -48.79
N ASP A 531 42.97 5.13 -48.90
CA ASP A 531 43.49 4.35 -47.77
C ASP A 531 44.27 5.25 -46.79
N GLY A 532 44.02 5.09 -45.48
CA GLY A 532 44.46 5.97 -44.41
C GLY A 532 43.80 7.36 -44.37
N GLY A 533 42.88 7.65 -45.29
CA GLY A 533 42.16 8.92 -45.36
C GLY A 533 41.10 9.03 -44.27
N SER A 534 40.95 10.21 -43.65
CA SER A 534 39.96 10.47 -42.61
C SER A 534 38.89 11.46 -43.08
N TYR A 535 37.63 11.16 -42.80
CA TYR A 535 36.47 11.88 -43.31
C TYR A 535 35.45 12.17 -42.21
N GLN A 536 34.67 13.23 -42.40
CA GLN A 536 33.51 13.59 -41.61
C GLN A 536 32.27 13.70 -42.51
N VAL A 537 31.17 13.11 -42.06
CA VAL A 537 29.85 13.17 -42.69
C VAL A 537 28.94 13.95 -41.76
N VAL A 538 28.24 14.95 -42.28
CA VAL A 538 27.24 15.75 -41.57
C VAL A 538 25.92 15.64 -42.33
N ALA A 539 24.82 15.32 -41.64
CA ALA A 539 23.49 15.24 -42.22
C ALA A 539 22.53 16.22 -41.53
N ARG A 540 21.66 16.85 -42.33
CA ARG A 540 20.55 17.68 -41.85
C ARG A 540 19.25 17.32 -42.55
N SER A 541 18.13 17.52 -41.87
CA SER A 541 16.78 17.38 -42.45
C SER A 541 16.04 18.72 -42.43
N SER A 542 15.03 18.83 -43.28
CA SER A 542 14.07 19.93 -43.35
C SER A 542 12.64 19.40 -43.25
N ASP A 543 11.77 20.11 -42.55
CA ASP A 543 10.32 19.82 -42.52
C ASP A 543 9.57 20.55 -43.64
N SER A 544 8.26 20.31 -43.73
CA SER A 544 7.38 20.89 -44.75
C SER A 544 7.13 22.40 -44.57
N VAL A 545 7.47 22.97 -43.42
CA VAL A 545 7.29 24.39 -43.07
C VAL A 545 8.58 25.19 -43.29
N GLY A 546 9.71 24.50 -43.49
CA GLY A 546 11.02 25.05 -43.78
C GLY A 546 11.96 25.10 -42.58
N ASN A 547 11.61 24.50 -41.43
CA ASN A 547 12.53 24.40 -40.31
C ASN A 547 13.60 23.34 -40.61
N LEU A 548 14.84 23.64 -40.24
CA LEU A 548 15.95 22.70 -40.32
C LEU A 548 16.14 21.98 -38.98
N SER A 549 16.66 20.76 -39.04
CA SER A 549 17.03 19.99 -37.86
C SER A 549 17.91 20.80 -36.92
N VAL A 550 17.52 20.92 -35.66
CA VAL A 550 18.21 21.77 -34.67
C VAL A 550 19.63 21.25 -34.38
N THR A 551 19.81 19.93 -34.38
CA THR A 551 21.12 19.29 -34.29
C THR A 551 21.40 18.49 -35.55
N TYR A 552 22.49 18.80 -36.24
CA TYR A 552 22.92 18.02 -37.40
C TYR A 552 23.61 16.74 -36.93
N ALA A 553 23.26 15.61 -37.54
CA ALA A 553 23.94 14.36 -37.25
C ALA A 553 25.35 14.40 -37.84
N THR A 554 26.35 13.97 -37.07
CA THR A 554 27.75 13.96 -37.50
C THR A 554 28.39 12.60 -37.24
N ALA A 555 29.08 12.04 -38.22
CA ALA A 555 29.85 10.80 -38.11
C ALA A 555 31.25 11.00 -38.71
N ALA A 556 32.27 10.37 -38.14
CA ALA A 556 33.63 10.43 -38.64
C ALA A 556 34.21 9.02 -38.76
N PHE A 557 35.01 8.80 -39.81
CA PHE A 557 35.65 7.51 -40.05
C PHE A 557 37.00 7.68 -40.77
N VAL A 558 37.82 6.65 -40.68
CA VAL A 558 39.03 6.44 -41.48
C VAL A 558 38.74 5.33 -42.49
N PHE A 559 39.15 5.54 -43.74
CA PHE A 559 39.08 4.48 -44.74
C PHE A 559 40.36 3.65 -44.68
N ASP A 560 40.22 2.36 -44.40
CA ASP A 560 41.31 1.41 -44.21
C ASP A 560 41.14 0.24 -45.17
N ALA A 561 41.85 0.28 -46.29
CA ALA A 561 41.85 -0.76 -47.32
C ALA A 561 43.09 -1.68 -47.26
N SER A 562 43.91 -1.57 -46.20
CA SER A 562 45.17 -2.30 -46.06
C SER A 562 44.99 -3.55 -45.21
N SER A 563 45.27 -4.74 -45.77
CA SER A 563 45.26 -5.96 -44.97
C SER A 563 46.41 -5.99 -43.94
N PRO A 564 46.16 -6.48 -42.71
CA PRO A 564 47.19 -6.56 -41.69
C PRO A 564 48.21 -7.67 -42.00
N THR A 565 49.42 -7.50 -41.47
CA THR A 565 50.52 -8.48 -41.57
C THR A 565 50.76 -9.17 -40.23
N ALA A 566 51.19 -10.43 -40.26
CA ALA A 566 51.61 -11.18 -39.08
C ALA A 566 52.77 -12.09 -39.43
N GLY A 567 53.60 -12.47 -38.46
CA GLY A 567 54.71 -13.41 -38.66
C GLY A 567 55.09 -14.19 -37.41
N ILE A 568 55.71 -15.36 -37.61
CA ILE A 568 56.12 -16.28 -36.55
C ILE A 568 57.54 -15.92 -36.09
N VAL A 569 57.73 -15.83 -34.77
CA VAL A 569 59.02 -15.61 -34.10
C VAL A 569 59.55 -16.92 -33.49
N PHE A 570 58.68 -17.72 -32.87
CA PHE A 570 59.03 -19.04 -32.34
C PHE A 570 57.97 -20.07 -32.70
N PRO A 571 58.34 -21.28 -33.18
CA PRO A 571 59.71 -21.70 -33.53
C PRO A 571 60.33 -20.84 -34.64
N ALA A 572 61.65 -20.62 -34.58
CA ALA A 572 62.34 -19.88 -35.63
C ALA A 572 62.41 -20.72 -36.92
N ASP A 573 62.30 -20.08 -38.08
CA ASP A 573 62.34 -20.81 -39.37
C ASP A 573 63.69 -21.53 -39.56
N GLY A 574 63.62 -22.78 -40.01
CA GLY A 574 64.75 -23.70 -40.15
C GLY A 574 65.31 -24.27 -38.84
N SER A 575 64.71 -23.98 -37.68
CA SER A 575 65.23 -24.44 -36.38
C SER A 575 64.95 -25.93 -36.12
N THR A 576 65.80 -26.54 -35.29
CA THR A 576 65.50 -27.82 -34.63
C THR A 576 65.21 -27.53 -33.16
N ILE A 577 64.04 -27.96 -32.68
CA ILE A 577 63.59 -27.75 -31.30
C ILE A 577 63.39 -29.10 -30.61
N ASN A 578 63.63 -29.12 -29.30
CA ASN A 578 63.38 -30.28 -28.43
C ASN A 578 62.14 -30.12 -27.55
N SER A 579 61.48 -28.96 -27.61
CA SER A 579 60.21 -28.72 -26.94
C SER A 579 59.47 -27.61 -27.69
N LEU A 580 58.14 -27.70 -27.71
CA LEU A 580 57.28 -26.66 -28.27
C LEU A 580 56.41 -26.03 -27.16
N PRO A 581 57.01 -25.26 -26.23
CA PRO A 581 56.28 -24.70 -25.10
C PRO A 581 55.27 -23.63 -25.51
N TRP A 582 55.54 -22.93 -26.62
CA TRP A 582 54.64 -21.97 -27.24
C TRP A 582 54.89 -21.87 -28.74
N ILE A 583 53.95 -21.25 -29.45
CA ILE A 583 54.16 -20.65 -30.77
C ILE A 583 53.93 -19.15 -30.58
N SER A 584 54.86 -18.31 -31.02
CA SER A 584 54.78 -16.85 -30.82
C SER A 584 55.15 -16.08 -32.07
N GLY A 585 54.79 -14.81 -32.11
CA GLY A 585 55.03 -13.95 -33.26
C GLY A 585 54.59 -12.51 -33.07
N THR A 586 54.56 -11.76 -34.17
CA THR A 586 54.15 -10.36 -34.23
C THR A 586 53.02 -10.15 -35.24
N ALA A 587 52.27 -9.07 -35.08
CA ALA A 587 51.28 -8.61 -36.05
C ALA A 587 51.24 -7.09 -36.10
N ASP A 588 50.99 -6.52 -37.28
CA ASP A 588 50.89 -5.08 -37.49
C ASP A 588 49.81 -4.78 -38.51
N ASP A 589 49.04 -3.73 -38.25
CA ASP A 589 48.06 -3.20 -39.18
C ASP A 589 48.45 -1.77 -39.57
N ASN A 590 48.97 -1.61 -40.79
CA ASN A 590 49.40 -0.32 -41.31
C ASN A 590 48.24 0.59 -41.73
N GLY A 591 47.04 0.02 -41.89
CA GLY A 591 45.81 0.72 -42.24
C GLY A 591 45.21 1.53 -41.09
N GLY A 592 45.49 1.11 -39.86
CA GLY A 592 45.23 1.87 -38.64
C GLY A 592 43.95 1.46 -37.90
N SER A 593 43.15 0.53 -38.46
CA SER A 593 42.04 -0.10 -37.72
C SER A 593 42.52 -1.02 -36.60
N GLY A 594 43.78 -1.47 -36.66
CA GLY A 594 44.40 -2.33 -35.67
C GLY A 594 44.10 -3.80 -35.88
N VAL A 595 44.92 -4.66 -35.27
CA VAL A 595 44.77 -6.12 -35.39
C VAL A 595 43.67 -6.62 -34.46
N GLY A 596 42.62 -7.24 -35.02
CA GLY A 596 41.52 -7.83 -34.27
C GLY A 596 41.83 -9.22 -33.74
N ILE A 597 42.31 -10.13 -34.61
CA ILE A 597 42.70 -11.50 -34.24
C ILE A 597 43.91 -11.98 -35.04
N ASN A 598 44.68 -12.90 -34.46
CA ASN A 598 45.70 -13.69 -35.14
C ASN A 598 45.22 -15.13 -35.29
N GLN A 599 45.23 -15.66 -36.50
CA GLN A 599 44.86 -17.05 -36.75
C GLN A 599 46.10 -17.88 -37.05
N ILE A 600 46.26 -19.02 -36.38
CA ILE A 600 47.42 -19.90 -36.50
C ILE A 600 46.99 -21.29 -36.90
N ARG A 601 47.72 -21.92 -37.83
CA ARG A 601 47.61 -23.34 -38.14
C ARG A 601 48.98 -24.01 -38.18
N LEU A 602 49.02 -25.30 -37.86
CA LEU A 602 50.23 -26.12 -37.84
C LEU A 602 50.03 -27.33 -38.74
N ARG A 603 50.98 -27.60 -39.64
CA ARG A 603 50.96 -28.75 -40.56
C ARG A 603 52.18 -29.63 -40.33
N ARG A 604 51.98 -30.94 -40.27
CA ARG A 604 53.07 -31.92 -40.30
C ARG A 604 53.49 -32.15 -41.76
N ILE A 605 54.79 -32.06 -42.04
CA ILE A 605 55.29 -32.06 -43.43
C ILE A 605 55.30 -33.46 -44.03
N SER A 606 55.51 -34.50 -43.22
CA SER A 606 55.66 -35.89 -43.70
C SER A 606 54.42 -36.44 -44.41
N ASP A 607 53.22 -36.04 -43.96
CA ASP A 607 51.93 -36.50 -44.49
C ASP A 607 50.98 -35.37 -44.89
N GLY A 608 51.34 -34.11 -44.63
CA GLY A 608 50.55 -32.94 -44.99
C GLY A 608 49.32 -32.72 -44.09
N LEU A 609 49.17 -33.46 -42.99
CA LEU A 609 48.05 -33.30 -42.08
C LEU A 609 48.20 -32.03 -41.23
N TYR A 610 47.07 -31.39 -40.91
CA TYR A 610 46.98 -30.21 -40.05
C TYR A 610 46.55 -30.60 -38.64
N TRP A 611 47.11 -29.93 -37.64
CA TRP A 611 46.69 -30.08 -36.27
C TRP A 611 45.36 -29.36 -36.05
N ASN A 612 44.37 -30.08 -35.54
CA ASN A 612 43.13 -29.48 -35.07
C ASN A 612 43.27 -29.10 -33.58
N PHE A 613 43.48 -27.81 -33.31
CA PHE A 613 43.64 -27.25 -31.96
C PHE A 613 42.42 -27.42 -31.03
N PHE A 614 41.26 -27.86 -31.55
CA PHE A 614 40.03 -28.06 -30.77
C PHE A 614 39.74 -29.54 -30.51
N ALA A 615 40.12 -30.41 -31.45
CA ALA A 615 39.90 -31.84 -31.37
C ALA A 615 41.16 -32.63 -30.96
N ASP A 616 42.29 -31.93 -30.78
CA ASP A 616 43.61 -32.48 -30.46
C ASP A 616 43.98 -33.69 -31.34
N VAL A 617 43.81 -33.54 -32.66
CA VAL A 617 44.06 -34.61 -33.63
C VAL A 617 44.58 -34.07 -34.96
N TRP A 618 45.45 -34.84 -35.62
CA TRP A 618 45.90 -34.59 -36.99
C TRP A 618 44.80 -34.94 -38.02
N GLY A 619 44.51 -34.04 -38.96
CA GLY A 619 43.50 -34.25 -40.00
C GLY A 619 43.85 -33.61 -41.34
N ALA A 620 43.18 -34.04 -42.42
CA ALA A 620 43.46 -33.54 -43.76
C ALA A 620 42.95 -32.10 -44.01
N THR A 621 41.98 -31.65 -43.22
CA THR A 621 41.41 -30.30 -43.31
C THR A 621 42.26 -29.30 -42.54
N ALA A 622 42.64 -28.19 -43.17
CA ALA A 622 43.31 -27.09 -42.48
C ALA A 622 42.39 -26.47 -41.42
N VAL A 623 42.82 -26.50 -40.16
CA VAL A 623 42.12 -25.88 -39.04
C VAL A 623 43.05 -24.86 -38.41
N SER A 624 42.55 -23.65 -38.20
CA SER A 624 43.27 -22.60 -37.48
C SER A 624 42.62 -22.31 -36.14
N THR A 625 43.43 -22.05 -35.12
CA THR A 625 42.97 -21.43 -33.86
C THR A 625 43.08 -19.91 -33.96
N SER A 626 42.26 -19.16 -33.21
CA SER A 626 42.29 -17.70 -33.18
C SER A 626 42.79 -17.21 -31.82
N ILE A 627 43.64 -16.20 -31.83
CA ILE A 627 44.23 -15.53 -30.67
C ILE A 627 43.84 -14.07 -30.73
N ALA A 628 43.62 -13.44 -29.58
CA ALA A 628 43.35 -12.01 -29.50
C ALA A 628 44.42 -11.20 -30.25
N GLY A 629 43.98 -10.19 -30.99
CA GLY A 629 44.84 -9.31 -31.76
C GLY A 629 45.77 -8.53 -30.85
N ALA A 630 47.07 -8.68 -31.08
CA ALA A 630 48.12 -8.00 -30.35
C ALA A 630 49.35 -7.88 -31.25
N ALA A 631 50.12 -6.79 -31.06
CA ALA A 631 51.35 -6.55 -31.83
C ALA A 631 52.40 -7.64 -31.61
N SER A 632 52.40 -8.25 -30.43
CA SER A 632 53.12 -9.47 -30.09
C SER A 632 52.14 -10.48 -29.51
N TRP A 633 52.17 -11.72 -29.99
CA TRP A 633 51.23 -12.76 -29.61
C TRP A 633 51.95 -14.07 -29.31
N THR A 634 51.32 -14.89 -28.45
CA THR A 634 51.83 -16.20 -28.03
C THR A 634 50.65 -17.14 -27.80
N VAL A 635 50.77 -18.40 -28.25
CA VAL A 635 49.85 -19.50 -27.92
C VAL A 635 50.62 -20.66 -27.34
N ALA A 636 50.10 -21.27 -26.28
CA ALA A 636 50.65 -22.50 -25.71
C ALA A 636 49.97 -23.72 -26.34
N PRO A 637 50.70 -24.60 -27.05
CA PRO A 637 50.21 -25.90 -27.48
C PRO A 637 49.69 -26.75 -26.33
N SER A 638 48.66 -27.56 -26.62
CA SER A 638 48.20 -28.61 -25.70
C SER A 638 49.32 -29.61 -25.42
N GLU A 639 49.25 -30.28 -24.25
CA GLU A 639 50.15 -31.40 -23.94
C GLU A 639 50.02 -32.52 -24.98
N LEU A 640 48.80 -32.73 -25.51
CA LEU A 640 48.55 -33.69 -26.58
C LEU A 640 49.30 -33.32 -27.86
N LEU A 641 49.21 -32.07 -28.34
CA LEU A 641 50.00 -31.63 -29.49
C LEU A 641 51.51 -31.88 -29.26
N ARG A 642 52.03 -31.55 -28.06
CA ARG A 642 53.45 -31.77 -27.73
C ARG A 642 53.84 -33.25 -27.82
N SER A 643 53.03 -34.16 -27.27
CA SER A 643 53.24 -35.63 -27.36
C SER A 643 53.00 -36.24 -28.75
N GLU A 644 52.44 -35.47 -29.68
CA GLU A 644 52.18 -35.89 -31.07
C GLU A 644 53.26 -35.40 -32.04
N LEU A 645 54.25 -34.66 -31.52
CA LEU A 645 55.44 -34.33 -32.27
C LEU A 645 56.35 -35.56 -32.33
N VAL A 646 56.82 -35.91 -33.53
CA VAL A 646 57.61 -37.11 -33.79
C VAL A 646 59.06 -36.69 -33.99
N THR A 647 59.99 -37.39 -33.36
CA THR A 647 61.42 -37.05 -33.47
C THR A 647 61.89 -37.14 -34.94
N GLY A 648 62.69 -36.17 -35.39
CA GLY A 648 63.14 -36.05 -36.78
C GLY A 648 62.08 -35.58 -37.78
N SER A 649 60.82 -35.40 -37.38
CA SER A 649 59.77 -34.86 -38.26
C SER A 649 59.80 -33.34 -38.32
N SER A 650 59.46 -32.81 -39.49
CA SER A 650 59.36 -31.36 -39.71
C SER A 650 57.92 -30.89 -39.75
N TYR A 651 57.68 -29.69 -39.23
CA TYR A 651 56.40 -29.05 -39.05
C TYR A 651 56.43 -27.64 -39.65
N TYR A 652 55.29 -27.21 -40.18
CA TYR A 652 55.10 -25.94 -40.86
C TYR A 652 54.02 -25.15 -40.15
N ALA A 653 54.40 -24.07 -39.47
CA ALA A 653 53.51 -23.17 -38.76
C ALA A 653 53.22 -21.94 -39.62
N GLU A 654 51.94 -21.57 -39.73
CA GLU A 654 51.47 -20.45 -40.52
C GLU A 654 50.57 -19.55 -39.68
N VAL A 655 50.69 -18.23 -39.87
CA VAL A 655 49.85 -17.23 -39.22
C VAL A 655 49.26 -16.26 -40.25
N LYS A 656 48.08 -15.72 -39.96
CA LYS A 656 47.59 -14.48 -40.56
C LYS A 656 46.93 -13.59 -39.51
N ALA A 657 46.96 -12.29 -39.71
CA ALA A 657 46.16 -11.34 -38.94
C ALA A 657 44.84 -11.02 -39.66
N VAL A 658 43.84 -10.66 -38.87
CA VAL A 658 42.57 -10.07 -39.32
C VAL A 658 42.40 -8.76 -38.56
N ASP A 659 42.06 -7.69 -39.26
CA ASP A 659 41.95 -6.35 -38.69
C ASP A 659 40.57 -6.10 -38.03
N THR A 660 40.26 -4.84 -37.72
CA THR A 660 38.94 -4.42 -37.20
C THR A 660 38.18 -3.47 -38.11
N ALA A 661 38.65 -3.26 -39.35
CA ALA A 661 37.93 -2.48 -40.34
C ALA A 661 36.58 -3.14 -40.67
N VAL A 662 35.66 -2.36 -41.24
CA VAL A 662 34.34 -2.88 -41.65
C VAL A 662 34.19 -2.81 -43.19
N PRO A 663 34.02 -3.95 -43.88
CA PRO A 663 34.23 -5.32 -43.40
C PRO A 663 35.71 -5.60 -43.05
N ALA A 664 35.97 -6.60 -42.19
CA ALA A 664 37.34 -6.90 -41.76
C ALA A 664 38.18 -7.46 -42.91
N LEU A 665 39.41 -6.97 -43.06
CA LEU A 665 40.39 -7.53 -43.99
C LEU A 665 41.28 -8.53 -43.26
N SER A 666 41.80 -9.50 -44.03
CA SER A 666 42.76 -10.47 -43.50
C SER A 666 43.97 -10.58 -44.42
N GLY A 667 45.14 -10.80 -43.83
CA GLY A 667 46.33 -11.21 -44.57
C GLY A 667 46.22 -12.66 -45.10
N GLU A 668 47.23 -13.10 -45.83
CA GLU A 668 47.30 -14.46 -46.39
C GLU A 668 48.10 -15.41 -45.48
N PHE A 669 47.61 -16.64 -45.32
CA PHE A 669 48.39 -17.72 -44.70
C PHE A 669 49.49 -18.15 -45.67
N SER A 670 50.72 -17.67 -45.47
CA SER A 670 52.00 -18.11 -46.07
C SER A 670 53.02 -16.98 -46.19
N ALA A 671 52.62 -15.72 -46.04
CA ALA A 671 53.52 -14.57 -46.16
C ALA A 671 54.61 -14.54 -45.07
N ALA A 672 54.34 -15.12 -43.90
CA ALA A 672 55.31 -15.29 -42.83
C ALA A 672 55.02 -16.59 -42.07
N SER A 673 55.65 -17.66 -42.54
CA SER A 673 55.59 -19.00 -41.97
C SER A 673 56.90 -19.37 -41.28
N SER A 674 56.88 -20.48 -40.56
CA SER A 674 58.08 -21.07 -39.97
C SER A 674 58.05 -22.58 -40.17
N THR A 675 59.14 -23.13 -40.71
CA THR A 675 59.40 -24.55 -40.74
C THR A 675 60.37 -24.92 -39.63
N PHE A 676 60.04 -25.92 -38.81
CA PHE A 676 60.95 -26.41 -37.77
C PHE A 676 60.95 -27.94 -37.72
N THR A 677 62.06 -28.51 -37.27
CA THR A 677 62.19 -29.96 -37.01
C THR A 677 62.08 -30.21 -35.52
N PHE A 678 61.29 -31.20 -35.11
CA PHE A 678 61.24 -31.65 -33.72
C PHE A 678 62.26 -32.76 -33.48
N SER A 679 62.96 -32.73 -32.36
CA SER A 679 63.90 -33.78 -31.96
C SER A 679 63.78 -34.00 -30.46
N ASP A 680 63.41 -35.21 -30.06
CA ASP A 680 63.35 -35.61 -28.65
C ASP A 680 64.61 -36.42 -28.24
N PRO A 681 65.51 -35.85 -27.41
CA PRO A 681 66.68 -36.55 -26.91
C PRO A 681 66.53 -37.08 -25.47
N GLY A 682 65.40 -36.85 -24.79
CA GLY A 682 65.30 -37.09 -23.36
C GLY A 682 64.72 -38.46 -23.02
N PRO A 683 65.42 -39.30 -22.24
CA PRO A 683 64.87 -40.58 -21.82
C PRO A 683 63.88 -40.42 -20.65
N PRO A 684 62.95 -41.38 -20.48
CA PRO A 684 62.15 -41.49 -19.27
C PRO A 684 63.01 -41.63 -18.00
N ALA A 685 62.48 -41.21 -16.85
CA ALA A 685 63.15 -41.43 -15.57
C ALA A 685 63.18 -42.92 -15.19
N ALA A 686 64.13 -43.29 -14.32
CA ALA A 686 64.16 -44.62 -13.76
C ALA A 686 62.91 -44.90 -12.91
N ILE A 687 62.35 -46.09 -13.03
CA ILE A 687 61.32 -46.57 -12.11
C ILE A 687 61.97 -46.81 -10.75
N THR A 688 61.53 -46.08 -9.72
CA THR A 688 62.14 -46.12 -8.38
C THR A 688 61.32 -46.89 -7.36
N ASN A 689 60.11 -47.33 -7.73
CA ASN A 689 59.16 -47.99 -6.83
C ASN A 689 58.65 -49.33 -7.37
N LEU A 690 59.44 -50.04 -8.18
CA LEU A 690 59.11 -51.40 -8.59
C LEU A 690 59.03 -52.29 -7.35
N THR A 691 57.86 -52.87 -7.12
CA THR A 691 57.61 -53.85 -6.06
C THR A 691 57.17 -55.17 -6.67
N SER A 692 57.36 -56.24 -5.90
CA SER A 692 56.97 -57.60 -6.29
C SER A 692 56.34 -58.32 -5.11
N VAL A 693 55.27 -59.06 -5.35
CA VAL A 693 54.61 -59.91 -4.35
C VAL A 693 54.35 -61.30 -4.94
N PHE A 694 54.33 -62.32 -4.09
CA PHE A 694 53.89 -63.65 -4.48
C PHE A 694 52.37 -63.63 -4.67
N THR A 695 51.85 -64.41 -5.61
CA THR A 695 50.40 -64.52 -5.85
C THR A 695 49.83 -65.73 -5.12
N GLU A 696 48.57 -66.08 -5.34
CA GLU A 696 48.00 -67.33 -4.82
C GLU A 696 48.39 -68.57 -5.64
N GLU A 697 48.81 -68.38 -6.88
CA GLU A 697 49.13 -69.46 -7.82
C GLU A 697 50.61 -69.88 -7.71
N PRO A 698 50.92 -71.17 -7.47
CA PRO A 698 52.29 -71.64 -7.38
C PRO A 698 53.13 -71.29 -8.61
N GLY A 699 54.24 -70.58 -8.40
CA GLY A 699 55.14 -70.17 -9.49
C GLY A 699 54.84 -68.82 -10.14
N ASP A 700 53.88 -68.05 -9.63
CA ASP A 700 53.56 -66.72 -10.14
C ASP A 700 54.13 -65.60 -9.24
N ILE A 701 54.46 -64.46 -9.85
CA ILE A 701 54.90 -63.22 -9.20
C ILE A 701 54.16 -62.03 -9.81
N ASP A 702 53.51 -61.22 -8.98
CA ASP A 702 52.95 -59.94 -9.40
C ASP A 702 53.93 -58.81 -9.20
N LEU A 703 54.07 -57.97 -10.22
CA LEU A 703 54.87 -56.74 -10.20
C LEU A 703 53.97 -55.52 -10.23
N THR A 704 54.33 -54.48 -9.49
CA THR A 704 53.69 -53.16 -9.59
C THR A 704 54.71 -52.02 -9.58
N TRP A 705 54.44 -50.96 -10.33
CA TRP A 705 55.28 -49.76 -10.38
C TRP A 705 54.47 -48.52 -10.77
N SER A 706 55.08 -47.34 -10.63
CA SER A 706 54.57 -46.10 -11.22
C SER A 706 55.33 -45.77 -12.50
N ALA A 707 54.58 -45.45 -13.55
CA ALA A 707 55.14 -45.02 -14.83
C ALA A 707 55.95 -43.72 -14.66
N PRO A 708 57.15 -43.63 -15.28
CA PRO A 708 57.84 -42.35 -15.43
C PRO A 708 57.09 -41.44 -16.43
N GLY A 709 57.62 -40.25 -16.68
CA GLY A 709 57.17 -39.44 -17.81
C GLY A 709 58.01 -39.69 -19.06
N ASP A 710 57.57 -39.10 -20.16
CA ASP A 710 58.25 -39.10 -21.47
C ASP A 710 59.70 -38.61 -21.32
N ASP A 711 59.83 -37.41 -20.75
CA ASP A 711 61.11 -36.76 -20.44
C ASP A 711 61.34 -36.75 -18.93
N GLY A 712 62.08 -37.72 -18.42
CA GLY A 712 62.25 -37.88 -16.98
C GLY A 712 60.93 -38.23 -16.28
N SER A 713 60.39 -37.30 -15.49
CA SER A 713 59.18 -37.54 -14.67
C SER A 713 57.95 -36.78 -15.17
N VAL A 714 58.02 -36.15 -16.34
CA VAL A 714 56.95 -35.32 -16.93
C VAL A 714 56.72 -35.71 -18.40
N GLY A 715 55.56 -35.38 -18.96
CA GLY A 715 55.21 -35.72 -20.35
C GLY A 715 54.57 -37.11 -20.47
N ILE A 716 53.63 -37.25 -21.42
CA ILE A 716 52.89 -38.50 -21.66
C ILE A 716 53.70 -39.39 -22.61
N ILE A 717 53.98 -40.63 -22.20
CA ILE A 717 54.64 -41.63 -23.06
C ILE A 717 53.60 -42.20 -24.02
N ARG A 718 53.66 -41.82 -25.29
CA ARG A 718 52.61 -42.16 -26.25
C ARG A 718 52.73 -43.56 -26.85
N LEU A 719 53.94 -44.01 -27.19
CA LEU A 719 54.19 -45.31 -27.85
C LEU A 719 55.43 -46.00 -27.26
N GLY A 720 55.53 -46.06 -25.93
CA GLY A 720 56.67 -46.66 -25.25
C GLY A 720 56.61 -48.17 -25.10
N THR A 721 57.62 -48.74 -24.45
CA THR A 721 57.67 -50.15 -24.07
C THR A 721 58.32 -50.31 -22.69
N TYR A 722 57.72 -51.17 -21.85
CA TYR A 722 58.41 -51.69 -20.66
C TYR A 722 59.16 -52.97 -21.00
N ARG A 723 60.37 -53.10 -20.45
CA ARG A 723 61.14 -54.35 -20.50
C ARG A 723 61.48 -54.82 -19.10
N ILE A 724 61.18 -56.09 -18.80
CA ILE A 724 61.41 -56.69 -17.47
C ILE A 724 62.38 -57.85 -17.61
N GLN A 725 63.42 -57.82 -16.78
CA GLN A 725 64.42 -58.89 -16.68
C GLN A 725 64.41 -59.50 -15.28
N TYR A 726 64.37 -60.82 -15.19
CA TYR A 726 64.39 -61.56 -13.93
C TYR A 726 65.42 -62.71 -13.91
N THR A 727 65.91 -63.08 -12.72
CA THR A 727 66.89 -64.16 -12.51
C THR A 727 66.78 -64.77 -11.11
N THR A 728 67.19 -66.03 -10.94
CA THR A 728 67.32 -66.68 -9.62
C THR A 728 68.70 -66.47 -8.97
N GLN A 729 69.67 -65.91 -9.72
CA GLN A 729 71.02 -65.66 -9.21
C GLN A 729 71.10 -64.30 -8.50
N ALA A 730 71.58 -64.29 -7.26
CA ALA A 730 71.66 -63.07 -6.45
C ALA A 730 72.75 -62.08 -6.89
N THR A 731 73.81 -62.56 -7.55
CA THR A 731 74.96 -61.76 -8.01
C THR A 731 75.53 -62.35 -9.30
N GLY A 732 76.34 -61.57 -10.04
CA GLY A 732 77.03 -62.05 -11.25
C GLY A 732 76.22 -61.92 -12.56
N VAL A 733 75.00 -61.38 -12.50
CA VAL A 733 74.15 -61.14 -13.68
C VAL A 733 74.30 -59.68 -14.14
N THR A 734 74.50 -59.48 -15.44
CA THR A 734 74.46 -58.14 -16.06
C THR A 734 73.06 -57.88 -16.59
N PHE A 735 72.41 -56.84 -16.06
CA PHE A 735 71.08 -56.42 -16.48
C PHE A 735 71.17 -55.55 -17.75
N ALA A 736 70.41 -55.89 -18.78
CA ALA A 736 70.36 -55.15 -20.03
C ALA A 736 68.99 -55.29 -20.71
N THR A 737 68.51 -54.23 -21.36
CA THR A 737 67.22 -54.23 -22.07
C THR A 737 67.13 -55.32 -23.14
N VAL A 738 68.23 -55.70 -23.79
CA VAL A 738 68.27 -56.79 -24.79
C VAL A 738 68.17 -58.19 -24.18
N ALA A 739 68.39 -58.33 -22.88
CA ALA A 739 68.35 -59.60 -22.15
C ALA A 739 67.05 -59.77 -21.32
N ALA A 740 66.13 -58.81 -21.40
CA ALA A 740 64.83 -58.87 -20.77
C ALA A 740 63.96 -59.99 -21.38
N GLN A 741 63.29 -60.76 -20.53
CA GLN A 741 62.42 -61.86 -20.96
C GLN A 741 60.99 -61.39 -21.27
N VAL A 742 60.57 -60.26 -20.71
CA VAL A 742 59.22 -59.72 -20.87
C VAL A 742 59.28 -58.35 -21.53
N GLN A 743 58.40 -58.15 -22.50
CA GLN A 743 58.22 -56.89 -23.21
C GLN A 743 56.73 -56.52 -23.19
N ILE A 744 56.41 -55.28 -22.76
CA ILE A 744 55.04 -54.78 -22.68
C ILE A 744 54.97 -53.47 -23.46
N THR A 745 54.33 -53.47 -24.62
CA THR A 745 54.07 -52.24 -25.38
C THR A 745 53.06 -51.38 -24.65
N THR A 746 53.31 -50.07 -24.59
CA THR A 746 52.45 -49.11 -23.90
C THR A 746 51.84 -48.13 -24.89
N ALA A 747 50.72 -47.51 -24.51
CA ALA A 747 50.13 -46.42 -25.26
C ALA A 747 49.53 -45.39 -24.31
N ASN A 748 49.84 -44.11 -24.53
CA ASN A 748 49.30 -42.96 -23.78
C ASN A 748 49.48 -43.08 -22.24
N ILE A 749 50.66 -43.47 -21.78
CA ILE A 749 50.96 -43.60 -20.35
C ILE A 749 51.26 -42.23 -19.75
N VAL A 750 50.45 -41.85 -18.77
CA VAL A 750 50.62 -40.61 -18.02
C VAL A 750 51.62 -40.83 -16.87
N PRO A 751 52.52 -39.87 -16.57
CA PRO A 751 53.43 -39.97 -15.44
C PRO A 751 52.69 -40.29 -14.14
N GLY A 752 53.23 -41.22 -13.36
CA GLY A 752 52.64 -41.67 -12.10
C GLY A 752 51.53 -42.72 -12.25
N PHE A 753 51.09 -43.03 -13.47
CA PHE A 753 50.15 -44.13 -13.73
C PHE A 753 50.67 -45.43 -13.11
N ARG A 754 49.83 -46.10 -12.31
CA ARG A 754 50.20 -47.36 -11.67
C ARG A 754 49.99 -48.50 -12.67
N ALA A 755 51.09 -49.14 -13.05
CA ALA A 755 51.09 -50.29 -13.93
C ALA A 755 51.52 -51.54 -13.15
N GLY A 756 51.11 -52.70 -13.65
CA GLY A 756 51.48 -54.00 -13.07
C GLY A 756 51.54 -55.10 -14.12
N HIS A 757 52.20 -56.19 -13.77
CA HIS A 757 52.35 -57.36 -14.63
C HIS A 757 52.63 -58.62 -13.81
N THR A 758 52.00 -59.73 -14.18
CA THR A 758 52.23 -61.05 -13.57
C THR A 758 53.24 -61.83 -14.41
N ILE A 759 54.35 -62.24 -13.78
CA ILE A 759 55.29 -63.21 -14.37
C ILE A 759 54.86 -64.61 -13.93
N GLN A 760 54.59 -65.47 -14.90
CA GLN A 760 54.07 -66.81 -14.67
C GLN A 760 55.07 -67.91 -15.01
N ASN A 761 54.73 -69.15 -14.62
CA ASN A 761 55.51 -70.36 -14.91
C ASN A 761 56.93 -70.35 -14.34
N LEU A 762 57.12 -69.68 -13.19
CA LEU A 762 58.38 -69.72 -12.46
C LEU A 762 58.45 -70.98 -11.59
N ILE A 763 59.64 -71.30 -11.10
CA ILE A 763 59.83 -72.44 -10.20
C ILE A 763 59.19 -72.10 -8.85
N PRO A 764 58.14 -72.82 -8.39
CA PRO A 764 57.50 -72.55 -7.11
C PRO A 764 58.50 -72.60 -5.95
N GLY A 765 58.47 -71.60 -5.07
CA GLY A 765 59.41 -71.47 -3.95
C GLY A 765 60.82 -70.97 -4.32
N GLY A 766 61.10 -70.66 -5.59
CA GLY A 766 62.36 -70.05 -6.02
C GLY A 766 62.44 -68.56 -5.71
N THR A 767 63.60 -68.05 -5.26
CA THR A 767 63.85 -66.60 -5.11
C THR A 767 64.23 -65.98 -6.45
N TYR A 768 63.56 -64.89 -6.82
CA TYR A 768 63.79 -64.13 -8.04
C TYR A 768 64.19 -62.67 -7.75
N TYR A 769 65.13 -62.16 -8.55
CA TYR A 769 65.61 -60.78 -8.55
C TYR A 769 65.22 -60.11 -9.88
N ILE A 770 64.57 -58.96 -9.82
CA ILE A 770 63.83 -58.38 -10.95
C ILE A 770 64.18 -56.90 -11.12
N HIS A 771 64.42 -56.49 -12.37
CA HIS A 771 64.61 -55.10 -12.79
C HIS A 771 63.81 -54.81 -14.06
N MET A 772 63.59 -53.52 -14.33
CA MET A 772 62.94 -53.08 -15.53
C MET A 772 63.42 -51.73 -16.06
N TRP A 773 63.00 -51.41 -17.28
CA TRP A 773 63.21 -50.14 -17.98
C TRP A 773 61.93 -49.72 -18.71
N THR A 774 61.87 -48.44 -19.06
CA THR A 774 60.82 -47.84 -19.89
C THR A 774 61.49 -47.11 -21.05
N ASP A 775 61.02 -47.27 -22.28
CA ASP A 775 61.31 -46.32 -23.36
C ASP A 775 60.09 -45.44 -23.67
N ASP A 776 60.38 -44.28 -24.24
CA ASP A 776 59.44 -43.23 -24.67
C ASP A 776 58.75 -43.52 -26.03
N GLY A 777 59.19 -44.53 -26.76
CA GLY A 777 58.74 -44.85 -28.12
C GLY A 777 59.64 -44.29 -29.23
N GLU A 778 60.65 -43.49 -28.88
CA GLU A 778 61.68 -42.98 -29.78
C GLU A 778 63.03 -43.70 -29.59
N GLY A 779 63.04 -44.72 -28.72
CA GLY A 779 64.19 -45.57 -28.44
C GLY A 779 65.10 -45.04 -27.34
N ASN A 780 64.69 -43.99 -26.60
CA ASN A 780 65.41 -43.52 -25.43
C ASN A 780 64.99 -44.34 -24.21
N TRP A 781 65.85 -45.24 -23.76
CA TRP A 781 65.59 -46.06 -22.58
C TRP A 781 65.90 -45.31 -21.29
N SER A 782 65.03 -45.47 -20.30
CA SER A 782 65.26 -45.01 -18.93
C SER A 782 66.55 -45.63 -18.35
N PRO A 783 67.09 -45.07 -17.26
CA PRO A 783 68.03 -45.80 -16.42
C PRO A 783 67.36 -47.02 -15.76
N LEU A 784 68.18 -47.96 -15.24
CA LEU A 784 67.76 -49.19 -14.57
C LEU A 784 66.85 -48.89 -13.35
N SER A 785 65.77 -49.64 -13.19
CA SER A 785 64.89 -49.53 -12.01
C SER A 785 65.57 -49.92 -10.69
N ASN A 786 64.92 -49.63 -9.56
CA ASN A 786 65.24 -50.33 -8.31
C ASN A 786 65.05 -51.86 -8.45
N ARG A 787 65.73 -52.65 -7.60
CA ARG A 787 65.63 -54.12 -7.60
C ARG A 787 64.43 -54.59 -6.78
N ALA A 788 63.54 -55.37 -7.38
CA ALA A 788 62.53 -56.13 -6.65
C ALA A 788 63.03 -57.56 -6.36
N THR A 789 62.65 -58.12 -5.21
CA THR A 789 63.10 -59.45 -4.78
C THR A 789 61.95 -60.15 -4.08
N VAL A 790 61.60 -61.35 -4.56
CA VAL A 790 60.47 -62.12 -4.05
C VAL A 790 60.71 -63.61 -4.27
N VAL A 791 60.07 -64.42 -3.44
CA VAL A 791 59.99 -65.87 -3.63
C VAL A 791 58.71 -66.15 -4.42
N ALA A 792 58.81 -66.82 -5.57
CA ALA A 792 57.62 -67.25 -6.31
C ALA A 792 56.77 -68.16 -5.43
N THR A 793 55.44 -68.05 -5.53
CA THR A 793 54.51 -68.70 -4.60
C THR A 793 54.82 -70.19 -4.43
N PRO A 794 55.02 -70.68 -3.19
CA PRO A 794 55.23 -72.10 -2.93
C PRO A 794 53.90 -72.86 -3.03
N VAL A 795 53.97 -74.19 -3.24
CA VAL A 795 52.77 -75.04 -3.22
C VAL A 795 52.11 -74.99 -1.82
N PRO A 796 50.79 -74.75 -1.68
CA PRO A 796 50.11 -74.69 -0.39
C PRO A 796 50.22 -76.02 0.38
N PHE A 797 50.45 -75.98 1.69
CA PHE A 797 50.70 -77.20 2.50
C PHE A 797 49.47 -77.78 3.21
N SER A 798 48.34 -77.07 3.23
CA SER A 798 47.12 -77.46 3.98
C SER A 798 45.80 -77.02 3.32
N GLN A 799 45.81 -76.80 2.00
CA GLN A 799 44.67 -76.24 1.25
C GLN A 799 44.41 -77.03 -0.02
N VAL A 800 43.16 -77.02 -0.47
CA VAL A 800 42.78 -77.37 -1.85
C VAL A 800 42.03 -76.17 -2.43
N LYS A 801 42.41 -75.78 -3.65
CA LYS A 801 41.80 -74.65 -4.36
C LYS A 801 41.29 -75.09 -5.73
N GLY A 802 40.25 -74.41 -6.20
CA GLY A 802 39.68 -74.63 -7.52
C GLY A 802 38.50 -73.71 -7.77
N HIS A 803 37.77 -73.99 -8.83
CA HIS A 803 36.63 -73.19 -9.26
C HIS A 803 35.38 -74.05 -9.44
N VAL A 804 34.21 -73.47 -9.25
CA VAL A 804 32.94 -74.05 -9.75
C VAL A 804 32.41 -73.14 -10.84
N MET A 805 32.31 -73.70 -12.04
CA MET A 805 31.93 -72.96 -13.24
C MET A 805 30.81 -73.69 -13.98
N LYS A 806 30.07 -72.97 -14.82
CA LYS A 806 29.27 -73.56 -15.89
C LYS A 806 30.19 -74.17 -16.95
N VAL A 807 29.66 -75.08 -17.76
CA VAL A 807 30.36 -75.59 -18.96
C VAL A 807 30.76 -74.49 -19.96
N SER A 808 30.16 -73.30 -19.86
CA SER A 808 30.52 -72.08 -20.61
C SER A 808 31.66 -71.26 -19.99
N SER A 809 32.33 -71.77 -18.95
CA SER A 809 33.41 -71.10 -18.19
C SER A 809 32.97 -69.85 -17.41
N GLU A 810 31.68 -69.71 -17.13
CA GLU A 810 31.12 -68.68 -16.24
C GLU A 810 31.17 -69.20 -14.79
N GLY A 811 31.80 -68.48 -13.85
CA GLY A 811 31.87 -68.86 -12.44
C GLY A 811 30.49 -68.93 -11.78
N ILE A 812 30.33 -69.72 -10.72
CA ILE A 812 29.09 -69.80 -9.94
C ILE A 812 29.42 -69.51 -8.48
N ALA A 813 28.78 -68.47 -7.91
CA ALA A 813 28.93 -68.09 -6.51
C ALA A 813 27.97 -68.87 -5.58
N ALA A 814 28.25 -68.88 -4.27
CA ALA A 814 27.43 -69.50 -3.24
C ALA A 814 27.24 -71.04 -3.36
N VAL A 815 28.12 -71.74 -4.06
CA VAL A 815 28.17 -73.21 -4.11
C VAL A 815 28.93 -73.73 -2.90
N LEU A 816 28.37 -74.69 -2.16
CA LEU A 816 29.01 -75.30 -1.00
C LEU A 816 30.00 -76.38 -1.44
N LEU A 817 31.25 -76.27 -0.99
CA LEU A 817 32.30 -77.25 -1.15
C LEU A 817 32.57 -77.93 0.19
N GLU A 818 32.61 -79.25 0.21
CA GLU A 818 32.91 -80.06 1.41
C GLU A 818 34.02 -81.06 1.10
N ALA A 819 35.02 -81.16 1.98
CA ALA A 819 36.07 -82.17 1.89
C ALA A 819 35.79 -83.30 2.86
N TYR A 820 35.91 -84.54 2.37
CA TYR A 820 35.85 -85.76 3.16
C TYR A 820 37.15 -86.56 3.02
N ASP A 821 37.61 -87.19 4.10
CA ASP A 821 38.74 -88.12 4.04
C ASP A 821 38.34 -89.47 3.41
N GLU A 822 39.32 -90.35 3.25
CA GLU A 822 39.14 -91.71 2.68
C GLU A 822 38.17 -92.61 3.47
N ASN A 823 37.83 -92.25 4.72
CA ASN A 823 36.89 -92.98 5.56
C ASN A 823 35.49 -92.33 5.57
N GLY A 824 35.30 -91.23 4.82
CA GLY A 824 34.05 -90.48 4.74
C GLY A 824 33.83 -89.52 5.93
N PHE A 825 34.87 -89.17 6.69
CA PHE A 825 34.75 -88.13 7.72
C PHE A 825 34.87 -86.74 7.10
N PHE A 826 33.95 -85.85 7.48
CA PHE A 826 33.98 -84.44 7.12
C PHE A 826 35.22 -83.75 7.70
N ILE A 827 35.94 -83.02 6.85
CA ILE A 827 37.15 -82.27 7.22
C ILE A 827 36.87 -80.79 7.32
N THR A 828 36.38 -80.18 6.24
CA THR A 828 36.19 -78.74 6.12
C THR A 828 35.18 -78.43 5.03
N SER A 829 34.65 -77.22 5.05
CA SER A 829 33.79 -76.70 3.99
C SER A 829 34.05 -75.24 3.70
N ALA A 830 33.74 -74.83 2.48
CA ALA A 830 33.82 -73.46 2.00
C ALA A 830 32.68 -73.19 1.02
N PHE A 831 32.39 -71.92 0.76
CA PHE A 831 31.51 -71.54 -0.35
C PHE A 831 32.35 -70.95 -1.49
N THR A 832 31.84 -71.02 -2.71
CA THR A 832 32.43 -70.26 -3.81
C THR A 832 32.18 -68.76 -3.64
N GLU A 833 33.22 -67.99 -3.93
CA GLU A 833 33.21 -66.54 -3.85
C GLU A 833 32.47 -65.91 -5.04
N ALA A 834 31.98 -64.68 -4.86
CA ALA A 834 31.34 -63.90 -5.93
C ALA A 834 32.36 -63.01 -6.65
N ASP A 835 33.37 -63.64 -7.25
CA ASP A 835 34.51 -63.00 -7.90
C ASP A 835 34.50 -63.07 -9.43
N GLY A 836 33.43 -63.61 -10.03
CA GLY A 836 33.32 -63.84 -11.48
C GLY A 836 33.92 -65.15 -11.96
N SER A 837 34.74 -65.83 -11.15
CA SER A 837 35.39 -67.11 -11.50
C SER A 837 34.87 -68.30 -10.70
N GLY A 838 34.11 -68.07 -9.63
CA GLY A 838 33.53 -69.13 -8.80
C GLY A 838 34.60 -69.83 -7.96
N THR A 839 35.59 -69.07 -7.51
CA THR A 839 36.75 -69.59 -6.77
C THR A 839 36.34 -70.14 -5.41
N TYR A 840 36.97 -71.24 -4.97
CA TYR A 840 36.87 -71.73 -3.61
C TYR A 840 38.23 -72.11 -3.04
N THR A 841 38.35 -72.01 -1.71
CA THR A 841 39.50 -72.52 -0.95
C THR A 841 39.00 -73.38 0.22
N LEU A 842 39.39 -74.65 0.24
CA LEU A 842 39.15 -75.54 1.38
C LEU A 842 40.38 -75.53 2.29
N ASP A 843 40.23 -74.84 3.42
CA ASP A 843 41.28 -74.65 4.41
C ASP A 843 41.33 -75.76 5.46
N GLY A 844 42.53 -76.01 5.98
CA GLY A 844 42.74 -76.93 7.11
C GLY A 844 42.78 -78.41 6.72
N ILE A 845 43.05 -78.71 5.45
CA ILE A 845 43.17 -80.09 4.94
C ILE A 845 44.51 -80.68 5.41
N PRO A 846 44.52 -81.79 6.17
CA PRO A 846 45.76 -82.42 6.66
C PRO A 846 46.68 -82.89 5.53
N ALA A 847 47.99 -82.79 5.69
CA ALA A 847 48.95 -83.21 4.66
C ALA A 847 49.05 -84.74 4.51
N GLY A 848 49.27 -85.23 3.28
CA GLY A 848 49.61 -86.62 2.99
C GLY A 848 48.44 -87.61 2.84
N GLY A 849 47.19 -87.13 2.81
CA GLY A 849 45.98 -87.92 2.55
C GLY A 849 45.35 -87.65 1.17
N ASN A 850 44.47 -88.54 0.74
CA ASN A 850 43.58 -88.35 -0.41
C ASN A 850 42.19 -87.93 0.08
N TYR A 851 41.61 -86.91 -0.55
CA TYR A 851 40.32 -86.34 -0.17
C TYR A 851 39.30 -86.45 -1.31
N GLN A 852 38.05 -86.64 -0.92
CA GLN A 852 36.89 -86.45 -1.79
C GLN A 852 36.38 -85.03 -1.60
N ILE A 853 36.27 -84.27 -2.68
CA ILE A 853 35.72 -82.91 -2.67
C ILE A 853 34.34 -82.95 -3.29
N ILE A 854 33.32 -82.49 -2.57
CA ILE A 854 31.91 -82.46 -3.02
C ILE A 854 31.48 -81.01 -3.21
N ALA A 855 30.94 -80.67 -4.38
CA ALA A 855 30.29 -79.40 -4.66
C ALA A 855 28.76 -79.57 -4.63
N SER A 856 28.05 -78.76 -3.86
CA SER A 856 26.59 -78.79 -3.67
C SER A 856 25.97 -77.41 -3.88
N TRP A 857 24.90 -77.32 -4.67
CA TRP A 857 24.22 -76.06 -4.99
C TRP A 857 22.70 -76.19 -4.91
N THR A 858 22.00 -75.08 -4.67
CA THR A 858 20.53 -75.02 -4.65
C THR A 858 20.04 -73.98 -5.64
N ALA A 859 19.14 -74.38 -6.54
CA ALA A 859 18.43 -73.50 -7.46
C ALA A 859 16.92 -73.78 -7.36
N ASP A 860 16.09 -72.75 -7.21
CA ASP A 860 14.62 -72.85 -7.06
C ASP A 860 14.17 -73.93 -6.05
N ASP A 861 14.78 -73.94 -4.86
CA ASP A 861 14.52 -74.90 -3.77
C ASP A 861 14.92 -76.37 -4.07
N LEU A 862 15.61 -76.65 -5.18
CA LEU A 862 16.17 -77.97 -5.52
C LEU A 862 17.70 -78.02 -5.29
N THR A 863 18.16 -78.90 -4.39
CA THR A 863 19.59 -79.10 -4.11
C THR A 863 20.18 -80.25 -4.94
N SER A 864 21.33 -80.03 -5.57
CA SER A 864 22.11 -81.01 -6.35
C SER A 864 23.58 -81.01 -5.93
N SER A 865 24.32 -82.10 -6.20
CA SER A 865 25.76 -82.19 -5.89
C SER A 865 26.56 -83.06 -6.87
N VAL A 866 27.88 -82.85 -6.91
CA VAL A 866 28.89 -83.61 -7.68
C VAL A 866 30.19 -83.72 -6.88
N TRP A 867 31.03 -84.72 -7.12
CA TRP A 867 32.29 -84.89 -6.39
C TRP A 867 33.46 -85.37 -7.23
N VAL A 868 34.69 -85.12 -6.74
CA VAL A 868 35.96 -85.61 -7.28
C VAL A 868 36.73 -86.35 -6.18
N ASP A 869 37.23 -87.54 -6.48
CA ASP A 869 38.02 -88.38 -5.58
C ASP A 869 39.53 -88.24 -5.81
N GLY A 870 40.33 -88.56 -4.80
CA GLY A 870 41.78 -88.68 -4.93
C GLY A 870 42.53 -87.34 -4.95
N VAL A 871 41.92 -86.28 -4.43
CA VAL A 871 42.54 -84.94 -4.38
C VAL A 871 43.58 -84.90 -3.26
N LEU A 872 44.81 -84.52 -3.59
CA LEU A 872 45.89 -84.37 -2.62
C LEU A 872 45.87 -82.98 -1.98
N THR A 873 46.30 -82.88 -0.72
CA THR A 873 46.55 -81.59 -0.07
C THR A 873 47.58 -80.78 -0.85
N GLY A 874 47.28 -79.50 -1.08
CA GLY A 874 48.12 -78.59 -1.87
C GLY A 874 47.80 -78.57 -3.35
N THR A 875 46.79 -79.33 -3.80
CA THR A 875 46.32 -79.29 -5.18
C THR A 875 45.58 -77.98 -5.44
N VAL A 876 46.00 -77.26 -6.48
CA VAL A 876 45.31 -76.11 -7.07
C VAL A 876 44.67 -76.53 -8.39
N GLY A 877 43.58 -75.88 -8.80
CA GLY A 877 42.85 -76.19 -10.05
C GLY A 877 41.94 -77.41 -9.97
N VAL A 878 41.35 -77.70 -8.80
CA VAL A 878 40.31 -78.73 -8.65
C VAL A 878 38.97 -78.14 -9.10
N ASP A 879 38.75 -78.13 -10.42
CA ASP A 879 37.60 -77.43 -11.00
C ASP A 879 36.38 -78.32 -11.21
N PHE A 880 35.19 -77.78 -10.95
CA PHE A 880 33.90 -78.41 -11.24
C PHE A 880 33.19 -77.65 -12.37
N PHE A 881 32.84 -78.38 -13.44
CA PHE A 881 32.05 -77.84 -14.55
C PHE A 881 30.62 -78.35 -14.50
N LEU A 882 29.67 -77.48 -14.12
CA LEU A 882 28.26 -77.81 -13.96
C LEU A 882 27.48 -77.55 -15.24
N GLN A 883 26.72 -78.54 -15.70
CA GLN A 883 25.78 -78.38 -16.81
C GLN A 883 24.45 -77.84 -16.28
N LEU A 884 24.35 -76.51 -16.18
CA LEU A 884 23.15 -75.81 -15.74
C LEU A 884 22.55 -75.01 -16.91
N ASN A 885 21.23 -75.09 -17.09
CA ASN A 885 20.50 -74.33 -18.10
C ASN A 885 20.03 -72.95 -17.60
N TYR A 886 20.39 -72.57 -16.37
CA TYR A 886 20.01 -71.29 -15.78
C TYR A 886 20.95 -70.16 -16.22
N THR A 887 20.36 -69.00 -16.49
CA THR A 887 21.06 -67.72 -16.53
C THR A 887 21.31 -67.24 -15.10
N LEU A 888 22.57 -66.93 -14.76
CA LEU A 888 22.94 -66.49 -13.42
C LEU A 888 22.39 -65.09 -13.13
N SER A 889 21.96 -64.89 -11.89
CA SER A 889 21.34 -63.66 -11.41
C SER A 889 22.37 -62.82 -10.65
N THR A 890 22.12 -61.51 -10.55
CA THR A 890 22.97 -60.58 -9.80
C THR A 890 22.14 -59.87 -8.75
N LEU A 891 22.62 -59.88 -7.51
CA LEU A 891 22.09 -59.03 -6.47
C LEU A 891 22.95 -57.77 -6.35
N THR A 892 22.36 -56.62 -6.58
CA THR A 892 23.00 -55.30 -6.49
C THR A 892 22.37 -54.48 -5.39
N GLY A 893 23.01 -53.38 -5.00
CA GLY A 893 22.38 -52.47 -4.07
C GLY A 893 23.14 -51.21 -3.74
N THR A 894 22.51 -50.42 -2.88
CA THR A 894 23.14 -49.27 -2.22
C THR A 894 23.08 -49.40 -0.71
N LEU A 895 24.18 -48.98 -0.09
CA LEU A 895 24.25 -48.70 1.32
C LEU A 895 23.94 -47.21 1.52
N GLY A 896 22.74 -46.91 2.00
CA GLY A 896 22.21 -45.55 2.20
C GLY A 896 22.82 -44.83 3.41
N ALA A 897 24.14 -44.62 3.39
CA ALA A 897 24.85 -43.67 4.24
C ALA A 897 25.95 -43.02 3.37
N VAL A 898 25.78 -41.74 3.04
CA VAL A 898 26.73 -40.99 2.22
C VAL A 898 28.00 -40.74 3.04
N ALA A 899 28.98 -41.64 2.95
CA ALA A 899 30.38 -41.33 3.23
C ALA A 899 31.06 -40.83 1.94
N ALA A 900 30.51 -39.79 1.32
CA ALA A 900 31.27 -38.94 0.42
C ALA A 900 32.00 -37.89 1.27
N SER A 901 33.13 -38.27 1.89
CA SER A 901 34.13 -37.29 2.32
C SER A 901 34.96 -36.88 1.11
N GLY A 902 34.37 -36.05 0.25
CA GLY A 902 35.14 -35.17 -0.62
C GLY A 902 35.85 -34.16 0.27
N ASN A 903 37.08 -34.47 0.70
CA ASN A 903 38.18 -33.57 1.10
C ASN A 903 39.22 -34.33 1.94
N ALA A 904 39.87 -35.33 1.35
CA ALA A 904 41.21 -35.73 1.76
C ALA A 904 42.17 -35.19 0.70
N THR A 905 42.83 -34.09 1.04
CA THR A 905 44.02 -33.55 0.38
C THR A 905 44.94 -34.69 -0.02
N GLN A 906 45.40 -34.70 -1.28
CA GLN A 906 46.47 -35.58 -1.72
C GLN A 906 47.67 -35.46 -0.78
N GLY A 907 47.95 -36.53 -0.03
CA GLY A 907 49.09 -36.61 0.88
C GLY A 907 49.31 -38.06 1.30
N PHE A 908 50.33 -38.69 0.70
CA PHE A 908 51.00 -39.92 1.13
C PHE A 908 50.27 -40.81 2.15
N MET A 909 49.60 -41.88 1.69
CA MET A 909 49.44 -43.11 2.46
C MET A 909 49.60 -44.33 1.53
N LEU A 910 50.43 -45.25 2.01
CA LEU A 910 50.94 -46.45 1.37
C LEU A 910 49.87 -47.51 1.12
N ALA A 911 50.13 -48.35 0.12
CA ALA A 911 49.43 -49.59 -0.21
C ALA A 911 49.61 -50.68 0.87
N ALA A 912 49.17 -50.41 2.10
CA ALA A 912 49.13 -51.36 3.22
C ALA A 912 47.74 -51.46 3.88
N GLN A 913 46.69 -51.05 3.17
CA GLN A 913 45.30 -51.04 3.67
C GLN A 913 44.31 -51.84 2.81
N GLN A 914 44.75 -52.63 1.82
CA GLN A 914 43.83 -53.59 1.17
C GLN A 914 43.27 -54.64 2.14
N ASN A 915 43.88 -54.82 3.32
CA ASN A 915 43.35 -55.65 4.40
C ASN A 915 42.60 -54.90 5.52
N GLN A 916 42.19 -53.64 5.31
CA GLN A 916 41.40 -52.89 6.31
C GLN A 916 40.18 -52.12 5.76
N PHE A 917 39.60 -52.50 4.62
CA PHE A 917 38.21 -52.09 4.29
C PHE A 917 37.16 -52.87 5.09
N LYS A 918 37.50 -53.28 6.32
CA LYS A 918 36.71 -54.18 7.16
C LYS A 918 35.57 -53.48 7.90
N GLU A 919 35.15 -52.30 7.44
CA GLU A 919 34.08 -51.57 8.12
C GLU A 919 32.73 -51.86 7.45
N SER A 920 32.53 -51.64 6.14
CA SER A 920 31.23 -51.90 5.52
C SER A 920 31.18 -53.17 4.64
N THR A 921 30.31 -54.12 4.98
CA THR A 921 30.17 -55.41 4.26
C THR A 921 28.72 -55.80 4.07
N ILE A 922 28.43 -56.52 2.98
CA ILE A 922 27.13 -57.15 2.72
C ILE A 922 27.28 -58.66 2.92
N GLU A 923 26.39 -59.25 3.70
CA GLU A 923 26.35 -60.69 3.93
C GLU A 923 25.10 -61.29 3.30
N LEU A 924 25.29 -62.31 2.46
CA LEU A 924 24.23 -63.09 1.82
C LEU A 924 24.10 -64.45 2.49
N PHE A 925 22.86 -64.89 2.68
CA PHE A 925 22.50 -66.15 3.32
C PHE A 925 21.58 -66.98 2.42
N GLN A 926 21.80 -68.30 2.42
CA GLN A 926 20.91 -69.29 1.82
C GLN A 926 20.68 -70.39 2.85
N ASN A 927 19.43 -70.78 3.10
CA ASN A 927 19.07 -71.78 4.13
C ASN A 927 19.68 -71.49 5.52
N ASN A 928 19.66 -70.23 5.97
CA ASN A 928 20.25 -69.73 7.22
C ASN A 928 21.78 -69.91 7.35
N ARG A 929 22.49 -70.30 6.29
CA ARG A 929 23.96 -70.32 6.26
C ARG A 929 24.45 -69.09 5.50
N LYS A 930 25.50 -68.45 5.99
CA LYS A 930 26.17 -67.38 5.26
C LYS A 930 26.91 -67.99 4.08
N VAL A 931 26.62 -67.53 2.87
CA VAL A 931 27.14 -68.11 1.62
C VAL A 931 28.10 -67.17 0.89
N VAL A 932 27.93 -65.85 1.02
CA VAL A 932 28.83 -64.86 0.41
C VAL A 932 28.98 -63.66 1.35
N THR A 933 30.17 -63.06 1.39
CA THR A 933 30.39 -61.75 1.98
C THR A 933 31.08 -60.86 0.94
N THR A 934 30.50 -59.69 0.63
CA THR A 934 31.12 -58.74 -0.31
C THR A 934 31.36 -57.38 0.34
N GLY A 935 32.41 -56.69 -0.12
CA GLY A 935 32.73 -55.34 0.30
C GLY A 935 31.83 -54.30 -0.39
N VAL A 936 31.66 -53.15 0.26
CA VAL A 936 30.96 -52.01 -0.33
C VAL A 936 32.00 -51.03 -0.90
N ASN A 937 31.79 -50.56 -2.12
CA ASN A 937 32.72 -49.64 -2.76
C ASN A 937 32.61 -48.22 -2.16
N PRO A 938 33.55 -47.29 -2.44
CA PRO A 938 33.57 -45.95 -1.86
C PRO A 938 32.32 -45.07 -2.13
N VAL A 939 31.49 -45.45 -3.11
CA VAL A 939 30.23 -44.74 -3.43
C VAL A 939 28.99 -45.46 -2.85
N GLY A 940 29.19 -46.42 -1.95
CA GLY A 940 28.11 -47.15 -1.28
C GLY A 940 27.44 -48.21 -2.15
N ARG A 941 27.97 -48.51 -3.34
CA ARG A 941 27.44 -49.55 -4.24
C ARG A 941 28.12 -50.88 -3.97
N TRP A 942 27.36 -51.95 -4.14
CA TRP A 942 27.82 -53.32 -3.99
C TRP A 942 27.10 -54.22 -5.00
N SER A 943 27.72 -55.35 -5.30
CA SER A 943 27.20 -56.35 -6.22
C SER A 943 27.65 -57.74 -5.77
N ILE A 944 26.74 -58.70 -5.87
CA ILE A 944 26.99 -60.13 -5.73
C ILE A 944 26.46 -60.76 -7.01
N GLY A 945 27.36 -61.07 -7.92
CA GLY A 945 27.05 -61.72 -9.20
C GLY A 945 27.01 -63.24 -9.08
N ASP A 946 26.77 -63.87 -10.22
CA ASP A 946 26.97 -65.31 -10.43
C ASP A 946 26.10 -66.22 -9.54
N LEU A 947 24.94 -65.72 -9.09
CA LEU A 947 24.04 -66.44 -8.21
C LEU A 947 23.06 -67.30 -9.00
N LEU A 948 22.68 -68.45 -8.45
CA LEU A 948 21.57 -69.26 -8.98
C LEU A 948 20.22 -68.65 -8.58
N PRO A 949 19.16 -68.85 -9.37
CA PRO A 949 17.81 -68.40 -8.99
C PRO A 949 17.32 -69.12 -7.74
N GLY A 950 16.60 -68.42 -6.86
CA GLY A 950 16.11 -68.98 -5.61
C GLY A 950 15.96 -67.97 -4.47
N LYS A 951 15.70 -68.49 -3.26
CA LYS A 951 15.52 -67.70 -2.04
C LYS A 951 16.84 -67.43 -1.33
N TYR A 952 17.05 -66.17 -0.98
CA TYR A 952 18.19 -65.68 -0.21
C TYR A 952 17.73 -64.72 0.90
N GLN A 953 18.61 -64.45 1.86
CA GLN A 953 18.46 -63.34 2.81
C GLN A 953 19.72 -62.49 2.81
N VAL A 954 19.58 -61.18 2.97
CA VAL A 954 20.71 -60.24 2.90
C VAL A 954 20.66 -59.21 4.02
N ARG A 955 21.84 -58.80 4.52
CA ARG A 955 21.99 -57.67 5.46
C ARG A 955 23.27 -56.90 5.20
N ALA A 956 23.32 -55.66 5.66
CA ALA A 956 24.52 -54.83 5.60
C ALA A 956 25.10 -54.53 6.98
N PHE A 957 26.41 -54.38 7.04
CA PHE A 957 27.18 -53.87 8.17
C PHE A 957 27.84 -52.55 7.74
N ASN A 958 27.83 -51.50 8.57
CA ASN A 958 28.49 -50.22 8.27
C ASN A 958 29.82 -49.98 8.99
N GLY A 959 30.29 -50.96 9.78
CA GLY A 959 31.49 -50.85 10.60
C GLY A 959 31.18 -50.76 12.08
N PHE A 960 29.93 -50.43 12.42
CA PHE A 960 29.46 -50.24 13.79
C PHE A 960 28.26 -51.13 14.10
N GLU A 961 27.31 -51.27 13.17
CA GLU A 961 26.07 -52.01 13.36
C GLU A 961 25.59 -52.74 12.09
N TYR A 962 24.70 -53.73 12.28
CA TYR A 962 24.03 -54.45 11.20
C TYR A 962 22.61 -53.93 10.97
N THR A 963 22.17 -53.90 9.70
CA THR A 963 20.76 -53.77 9.36
C THR A 963 19.97 -55.03 9.74
N GLN A 964 18.65 -54.94 9.77
CA GLN A 964 17.79 -56.13 9.78
C GLN A 964 17.99 -56.95 8.50
N MET A 965 17.76 -58.28 8.58
CA MET A 965 17.76 -59.18 7.43
C MET A 965 16.60 -58.83 6.50
N GLN A 966 16.85 -58.80 5.20
CA GLN A 966 15.84 -58.68 4.15
C GLN A 966 15.77 -59.98 3.35
N ASP A 967 14.57 -60.50 3.13
CA ASP A 967 14.34 -61.67 2.27
C ASP A 967 14.39 -61.26 0.79
N VAL A 968 15.02 -62.09 -0.04
CA VAL A 968 15.27 -61.85 -1.45
C VAL A 968 14.88 -63.08 -2.26
N GLN A 969 14.09 -62.90 -3.30
CA GLN A 969 13.77 -63.94 -4.27
C GLN A 969 14.35 -63.52 -5.61
N LEU A 970 15.38 -64.24 -6.07
CA LEU A 970 16.02 -63.99 -7.37
C LEU A 970 15.39 -64.89 -8.44
N LEU A 971 14.96 -64.28 -9.56
CA LEU A 971 14.56 -64.99 -10.77
C LEU A 971 15.75 -65.20 -11.71
N GLU A 972 15.63 -66.15 -12.64
CA GLU A 972 16.68 -66.48 -13.60
C GLU A 972 17.14 -65.25 -14.42
N GLY A 973 18.44 -64.94 -14.40
CA GLY A 973 19.04 -63.80 -15.11
C GLY A 973 18.68 -62.42 -14.56
N GLU A 974 17.98 -62.34 -13.44
CA GLU A 974 17.54 -61.07 -12.85
C GLU A 974 18.72 -60.29 -12.24
N ILE A 975 18.75 -58.98 -12.48
CA ILE A 975 19.53 -58.04 -11.67
C ILE A 975 18.56 -57.37 -10.69
N GLN A 976 18.64 -57.73 -9.42
CA GLN A 976 17.77 -57.17 -8.38
C GLN A 976 18.54 -56.13 -7.55
N ASP A 977 18.00 -54.93 -7.35
CA ASP A 977 18.65 -53.84 -6.59
C ASP A 977 18.03 -53.69 -5.19
N ILE A 978 18.85 -53.66 -4.14
CA ILE A 978 18.43 -53.57 -2.73
C ILE A 978 19.06 -52.35 -2.07
N THR A 979 18.25 -51.58 -1.34
CA THR A 979 18.73 -50.43 -0.57
C THR A 979 18.68 -50.71 0.93
N PHE A 980 19.81 -50.51 1.60
CA PHE A 980 19.93 -50.59 3.06
C PHE A 980 19.94 -49.19 3.68
N VAL A 981 19.22 -49.00 4.79
CA VAL A 981 19.16 -47.73 5.54
C VAL A 981 19.51 -48.01 7.01
N PHE A 982 20.47 -47.24 7.55
CA PHE A 982 20.87 -47.28 8.97
C PHE A 982 20.12 -46.22 9.80
N ASP A 983 20.15 -46.35 11.13
CA ASP A 983 19.53 -45.36 12.02
C ASP A 983 20.28 -44.02 11.96
N PRO A 984 19.62 -42.90 11.57
CA PRO A 984 20.26 -41.60 11.41
C PRO A 984 20.69 -40.92 12.73
N LEU A 985 20.21 -41.38 13.89
CA LEU A 985 20.60 -40.86 15.21
C LEU A 985 20.59 -41.97 16.27
N PRO A 986 21.68 -42.77 16.37
CA PRO A 986 21.76 -43.86 17.32
C PRO A 986 21.55 -43.38 18.76
N GLU A 987 20.64 -44.03 19.49
CA GLU A 987 20.25 -43.58 20.84
C GLU A 987 21.44 -43.51 21.80
N ASP A 988 22.37 -44.46 21.74
CA ASP A 988 23.52 -44.55 22.66
C ASP A 988 24.55 -43.41 22.48
N GLU A 989 24.60 -42.81 21.30
CA GLU A 989 25.50 -41.70 20.98
C GLU A 989 24.98 -40.33 21.46
N VAL A 990 23.74 -40.27 21.95
CA VAL A 990 23.13 -39.05 22.47
C VAL A 990 23.24 -39.03 23.99
N PHE A 991 23.89 -38.04 24.59
CA PHE A 991 23.95 -37.90 26.06
C PHE A 991 24.27 -36.47 26.51
N ALA A 992 24.13 -36.19 27.81
CA ALA A 992 24.47 -34.89 28.41
C ALA A 992 25.55 -35.07 29.48
N PHE A 993 26.56 -34.19 29.49
CA PHE A 993 27.64 -34.20 30.48
C PHE A 993 28.11 -32.79 30.86
N PRO A 994 28.33 -32.47 32.16
CA PRO A 994 28.01 -33.31 33.32
C PRO A 994 26.49 -33.48 33.50
N ASN A 995 26.08 -34.65 34.02
CA ASN A 995 24.69 -34.98 34.37
C ASN A 995 24.70 -35.93 35.59
N PRO A 996 24.36 -35.46 36.81
CA PRO A 996 23.73 -34.17 37.11
C PRO A 996 24.65 -32.96 36.88
N SER A 997 24.06 -31.83 36.51
CA SER A 997 24.75 -30.56 36.26
C SER A 997 24.45 -29.53 37.36
N ARG A 998 25.45 -28.71 37.72
CA ARG A 998 25.31 -27.63 38.72
C ARG A 998 25.29 -26.22 38.11
N ASP A 999 26.08 -26.03 37.06
CA ASP A 999 26.35 -24.73 36.44
C ASP A 999 26.19 -24.74 34.91
N ARG A 1000 26.63 -25.82 34.24
CA ARG A 1000 26.47 -26.03 32.79
C ARG A 1000 26.43 -27.50 32.43
N THR A 1001 25.67 -27.87 31.39
CA THR A 1001 25.73 -29.20 30.78
C THR A 1001 25.95 -29.09 29.28
N THR A 1002 26.67 -30.06 28.71
CA THR A 1002 26.87 -30.17 27.26
C THR A 1002 26.08 -31.37 26.76
N ILE A 1003 25.11 -31.13 25.87
CA ILE A 1003 24.40 -32.18 25.16
C ILE A 1003 25.23 -32.54 23.93
N ARG A 1004 25.64 -33.81 23.87
CA ARG A 1004 26.46 -34.41 22.84
C ARG A 1004 25.63 -35.39 22.02
N PHE A 1005 25.80 -35.37 20.70
CA PHE A 1005 25.30 -36.42 19.81
C PHE A 1005 26.23 -36.61 18.60
N THR A 1006 26.21 -37.81 18.04
CA THR A 1006 26.95 -38.17 16.83
C THR A 1006 25.97 -38.46 15.69
N THR A 1007 26.17 -37.89 14.50
CA THR A 1007 25.38 -38.19 13.30
C THR A 1007 26.20 -37.94 12.02
N THR A 1008 26.05 -38.82 11.04
CA THR A 1008 26.74 -38.76 9.75
C THR A 1008 25.87 -38.14 8.64
N LEU A 1009 24.72 -37.58 8.99
CA LEU A 1009 23.81 -36.97 8.02
C LEU A 1009 24.45 -35.77 7.30
N PRO A 1010 24.45 -35.74 5.95
CA PRO A 1010 24.95 -34.61 5.17
C PRO A 1010 23.98 -33.42 5.28
N GLY A 1011 24.49 -32.18 5.22
CA GLY A 1011 23.66 -30.97 5.25
C GLY A 1011 22.74 -30.88 6.48
N LEU A 1012 23.29 -31.22 7.65
CA LEU A 1012 22.54 -31.43 8.89
C LEU A 1012 21.78 -30.19 9.36
N GLU A 1013 20.46 -30.33 9.50
CA GLU A 1013 19.60 -29.50 10.32
C GLU A 1013 19.41 -30.17 11.69
N ALA A 1014 19.92 -29.55 12.76
CA ALA A 1014 19.81 -30.07 14.12
C ALA A 1014 19.07 -29.09 15.05
N GLN A 1015 18.25 -29.65 15.95
CA GLN A 1015 17.50 -28.90 16.95
C GLN A 1015 17.49 -29.67 18.28
N ILE A 1016 17.84 -28.97 19.37
CA ILE A 1016 17.72 -29.51 20.72
C ILE A 1016 16.67 -28.71 21.48
N ARG A 1017 15.68 -29.41 22.06
CA ARG A 1017 14.65 -28.80 22.90
C ARG A 1017 14.69 -29.40 24.30
N ILE A 1018 14.75 -28.53 25.30
CA ILE A 1018 14.83 -28.90 26.71
C ILE A 1018 13.51 -28.52 27.38
N PHE A 1019 12.87 -29.50 28.01
CA PHE A 1019 11.58 -29.39 28.68
C PHE A 1019 11.73 -29.67 30.17
N ASP A 1020 10.91 -29.01 30.99
CA ASP A 1020 10.72 -29.44 32.37
C ASP A 1020 9.91 -30.76 32.41
N ILE A 1021 9.80 -31.37 33.60
CA ILE A 1021 9.06 -32.63 33.77
C ILE A 1021 7.55 -32.49 33.51
N ALA A 1022 7.02 -31.26 33.54
CA ALA A 1022 5.63 -30.96 33.19
C ALA A 1022 5.41 -30.80 31.68
N GLY A 1023 6.48 -30.87 30.87
CA GLY A 1023 6.44 -30.77 29.42
C GLY A 1023 6.52 -29.34 28.87
N ASN A 1024 6.78 -28.34 29.71
CA ASN A 1024 6.97 -26.96 29.25
C ASN A 1024 8.35 -26.78 28.64
N LEU A 1025 8.43 -26.08 27.50
CA LEU A 1025 9.71 -25.76 26.86
C LEU A 1025 10.50 -24.73 27.67
N VAL A 1026 11.67 -25.14 28.16
CA VAL A 1026 12.56 -24.32 28.98
C VAL A 1026 13.59 -23.60 28.11
N ARG A 1027 14.21 -24.33 27.18
CA ARG A 1027 15.19 -23.80 26.23
C ARG A 1027 15.10 -24.53 24.90
N GLU A 1028 15.28 -23.79 23.82
CA GLU A 1028 15.56 -24.33 22.50
C GLU A 1028 16.98 -23.91 22.10
N ILE A 1029 17.75 -24.86 21.59
CA ILE A 1029 19.10 -24.65 21.06
C ILE A 1029 19.04 -25.03 19.59
N THR A 1030 19.28 -24.04 18.74
CA THR A 1030 19.26 -24.17 17.28
C THR A 1030 20.64 -24.57 16.76
N GLY A 1031 20.72 -25.08 15.52
CA GLY A 1031 21.99 -25.50 14.91
C GLY A 1031 23.09 -24.43 14.96
N SER A 1032 22.74 -23.13 14.87
CA SER A 1032 23.69 -22.02 14.98
C SER A 1032 24.34 -21.85 16.36
N GLU A 1033 23.77 -22.45 17.40
CA GLU A 1033 24.29 -22.42 18.78
C GLU A 1033 25.09 -23.69 19.12
N MET A 1034 25.20 -24.64 18.18
CA MET A 1034 25.93 -25.87 18.36
C MET A 1034 27.37 -25.74 17.84
N THR A 1035 28.28 -26.49 18.45
CA THR A 1035 29.68 -26.57 18.05
C THR A 1035 29.98 -27.99 17.59
N SER A 1036 30.76 -28.14 16.51
CA SER A 1036 31.20 -29.45 16.03
C SER A 1036 32.71 -29.60 16.28
N PRO A 1037 33.11 -30.20 17.43
CA PRO A 1037 34.53 -30.32 17.78
C PRO A 1037 35.30 -31.32 16.90
N SER A 1038 34.60 -32.23 16.21
CA SER A 1038 35.17 -33.15 15.21
C SER A 1038 34.08 -33.57 14.23
N ALA A 1039 34.46 -34.12 13.08
CA ALA A 1039 33.51 -34.60 12.08
C ALA A 1039 32.44 -35.53 12.70
N ALA A 1040 31.18 -35.36 12.29
CA ALA A 1040 29.99 -36.07 12.77
C ALA A 1040 29.64 -35.90 14.27
N LEU A 1041 30.43 -35.19 15.07
CA LEU A 1041 30.20 -34.97 16.49
C LEU A 1041 29.71 -33.54 16.75
N TYR A 1042 28.63 -33.40 17.53
CA TYR A 1042 28.02 -32.11 17.84
C TYR A 1042 27.80 -31.93 19.34
N HIS A 1043 28.16 -30.74 19.83
CA HIS A 1043 28.02 -30.30 21.21
C HIS A 1043 27.14 -29.05 21.29
N ALA A 1044 26.15 -29.09 22.17
CA ALA A 1044 25.32 -27.95 22.54
C ALA A 1044 25.47 -27.67 24.04
N VAL A 1045 26.00 -26.49 24.38
CA VAL A 1045 26.17 -26.09 25.77
C VAL A 1045 24.89 -25.42 26.25
N TRP A 1046 24.31 -25.93 27.33
CA TRP A 1046 23.25 -25.27 28.07
C TRP A 1046 23.78 -24.73 29.39
N ASP A 1047 23.67 -23.42 29.59
CA ASP A 1047 24.10 -22.69 30.78
C ASP A 1047 23.05 -22.70 31.92
N LEU A 1048 22.10 -23.65 31.83
CA LEU A 1048 20.98 -23.82 32.75
C LEU A 1048 20.12 -22.55 32.86
N LYS A 1049 19.99 -21.76 31.78
CA LYS A 1049 19.03 -20.64 31.71
C LYS A 1049 17.87 -20.93 30.77
N ASN A 1050 16.70 -20.41 31.11
CA ASN A 1050 15.54 -20.44 30.24
C ASN A 1050 15.64 -19.36 29.13
N ARG A 1051 14.65 -19.30 28.23
CA ARG A 1051 14.60 -18.29 27.15
C ARG A 1051 14.62 -16.82 27.62
N ASN A 1052 14.24 -16.55 28.86
CA ASN A 1052 14.22 -15.20 29.46
C ASN A 1052 15.53 -14.86 30.20
N GLY A 1053 16.52 -15.76 30.19
CA GLY A 1053 17.78 -15.59 30.92
C GLY A 1053 17.72 -15.93 32.41
N GLU A 1054 16.61 -16.48 32.89
CA GLU A 1054 16.46 -16.89 34.29
C GLU A 1054 17.04 -18.29 34.51
N SER A 1055 17.70 -18.52 35.65
CA SER A 1055 18.31 -19.81 35.92
C SER A 1055 17.27 -20.90 36.20
N ALA A 1056 17.36 -22.02 35.48
CA ALA A 1056 16.57 -23.24 35.66
C ALA A 1056 16.62 -23.75 37.12
N ALA A 1057 15.48 -24.21 37.63
CA ALA A 1057 15.37 -24.74 38.99
C ALA A 1057 16.03 -26.13 39.12
N SER A 1058 16.39 -26.55 40.33
CA SER A 1058 16.83 -27.93 40.58
C SER A 1058 15.71 -28.92 40.24
N GLY A 1059 16.01 -29.97 39.49
CA GLY A 1059 15.00 -30.92 39.00
C GLY A 1059 15.46 -31.76 37.81
N VAL A 1060 14.58 -32.64 37.33
CA VAL A 1060 14.80 -33.46 36.12
C VAL A 1060 14.15 -32.79 34.93
N TYR A 1061 14.89 -32.70 33.83
CA TYR A 1061 14.47 -32.16 32.54
C TYR A 1061 14.58 -33.23 31.46
N LEU A 1062 13.79 -33.09 30.41
CA LEU A 1062 13.87 -33.90 29.21
C LEU A 1062 14.52 -33.08 28.12
N PHE A 1063 15.52 -33.64 27.43
CA PHE A 1063 16.01 -33.05 26.21
C PHE A 1063 15.69 -33.95 25.03
N VAL A 1064 15.29 -33.31 23.94
CA VAL A 1064 14.96 -33.95 22.66
C VAL A 1064 15.96 -33.46 21.65
N VAL A 1065 16.71 -34.38 21.06
CA VAL A 1065 17.57 -34.11 19.92
C VAL A 1065 16.83 -34.53 18.66
N LYS A 1066 16.71 -33.62 17.70
CA LYS A 1066 16.18 -33.89 16.37
C LYS A 1066 17.23 -33.55 15.33
N VAL A 1067 17.43 -34.45 14.38
CA VAL A 1067 18.34 -34.27 13.25
C VAL A 1067 17.60 -34.53 11.95
N LYS A 1068 17.93 -33.80 10.91
CA LYS A 1068 17.48 -34.04 9.54
C LYS A 1068 18.61 -33.73 8.58
N GLY A 1069 18.92 -34.64 7.67
CA GLY A 1069 19.93 -34.43 6.63
C GLY A 1069 19.30 -33.82 5.38
N SER A 1070 20.14 -33.22 4.54
CA SER A 1070 19.77 -32.79 3.19
C SER A 1070 19.34 -33.95 2.29
N ASN A 1071 19.67 -35.19 2.66
CA ASN A 1071 19.23 -36.43 2.03
C ASN A 1071 17.81 -36.89 2.47
N GLY A 1072 17.13 -36.12 3.33
CA GLY A 1072 15.76 -36.40 3.79
C GLY A 1072 15.63 -37.39 4.95
N GLN A 1073 16.72 -38.06 5.36
CA GLN A 1073 16.74 -38.89 6.55
C GLN A 1073 16.64 -38.03 7.81
N ALA A 1074 15.90 -38.51 8.82
CA ALA A 1074 15.69 -37.79 10.07
C ALA A 1074 15.66 -38.73 11.27
N GLY A 1075 16.25 -38.28 12.38
CA GLY A 1075 16.35 -39.01 13.64
C GLY A 1075 15.86 -38.19 14.82
N LYS A 1076 15.32 -38.87 15.84
CA LYS A 1076 14.84 -38.23 17.07
C LYS A 1076 15.15 -39.11 18.28
N VAL A 1077 15.88 -38.55 19.24
CA VAL A 1077 16.18 -39.21 20.53
C VAL A 1077 15.72 -38.32 21.67
N ILE A 1078 15.16 -38.94 22.72
CA ILE A 1078 14.68 -38.25 23.93
C ILE A 1078 15.42 -38.83 25.13
N LYS A 1079 16.09 -37.97 25.90
CA LYS A 1079 16.81 -38.39 27.12
C LYS A 1079 16.58 -37.44 28.29
N LYS A 1080 16.96 -37.91 29.48
CA LYS A 1080 16.78 -37.21 30.76
C LYS A 1080 18.09 -36.54 31.18
N LEU A 1081 17.98 -35.35 31.77
CA LEU A 1081 19.09 -34.66 32.43
C LEU A 1081 18.64 -34.13 33.80
N ALA A 1082 19.53 -34.10 34.78
CA ALA A 1082 19.26 -33.57 36.12
C ALA A 1082 20.06 -32.29 36.39
N VAL A 1083 19.41 -31.29 36.98
CA VAL A 1083 20.02 -30.05 37.48
C VAL A 1083 20.00 -30.05 39.01
N VAL A 1084 21.15 -29.85 39.64
CA VAL A 1084 21.32 -29.83 41.10
C VAL A 1084 22.16 -28.61 41.47
N LYS A 1085 21.51 -27.53 41.92
CA LYS A 1085 22.19 -26.30 42.37
C LYS A 1085 22.80 -26.42 43.76
#